data_AF-A0A2N1V7T0-F1
#
_entry.id   AF-A0A2N1V7T0-F1
#
_cell.length_a   1.000
_cell.length_b   1.000
_cell.length_c   1.000
_cell.angle_alpha   90.00
_cell.angle_beta   90.00
_cell.angle_gamma   90.00
#
_symmetry.space_group_name_H-M   'P 1'
#
loop_
_entity.id
_entity.type
_entity.pdbx_description
1 polymer ?
#
loop_
_entity_poly.entity_id
_entity_poly.type
_entity_poly.pdbx_seq_one_letter_code
_entity_poly.pdbx_strand_id
1 'polypeptide(L)'
;MEGLAFRPSKIFLLKFYKITTTSMKKIIYIILFALAVPFSSVLAQKGLINNGTGKINNQGKIIIRQNTLDNKVGGKIDNAANAEIEIEEVANLISDGSINNQGLIQAFGPLTRISQLSIDGTVIVDSDKDLRYLPQISYNNFLLKGKGKKLLGTDNTILETRNYFFSGDATPIEWNRNLLGIEIHALNETEHNGTINPASLHGKYIMMGTAAQNVSGSGRFTNLELDNSAGADVVNKTGSTPNGFQVARELRLTSGVLRNSVDANFKMADSSTIVRNFGGSLSNEPIFEGRVDVQYIGTGQMLTGGEIPTSVDPLQELLVENGGGIILSKDATANKRILVGDNIKAYEVDGADQITSEHTLTYTANNDPEFNGDTEIEGKFKRTNLSYDGTNNLFNNRTTFASFSDPTNPDGISTLTFDVKPGRRWSINPRLGDKKVQRTYAFFAQNDQGDDLASAQALNVGYSWKHDAADQGNIKNHETPAELMVKIEQLVLQKWNSTANVWENNQTSTIPNQDGAWLTAQAVLNSFGDHAVGLSAEDYLYLLAKVLMEGPFRGTEMGTELVEKGLVPKSPPDMYPYNLDPNKDLHVVDQLPPDVVDWIVLEFRDKAFEPNNRHFRTCFLRKDGKIVDKDGSSPVRLSRLSTNNLDTTGGYYWIAIRHRSHLTIMSKDSLYIGPADNAIEYDFSNPLLLMGGSARPIGFTETGRVEYGMTAGNYPNPALTVQELMLGGDGIDDIKFEDYNKSWESFNLINRYLNEDFNMDGIITTRDYNKSWNNRDQISPIK
;
A
#
# COMPACT_ATOMS: atom_id res chain seq x y z
N MET A 1 31.20 -57.37 79.60
CA MET A 1 30.07 -57.15 80.52
C MET A 1 28.85 -56.87 79.67
N GLU A 2 27.89 -57.79 79.73
CA GLU A 2 26.43 -57.60 79.81
C GLU A 2 25.83 -56.34 79.16
N GLY A 3 24.79 -56.38 78.33
CA GLY A 3 23.68 -57.34 78.25
C GLY A 3 22.34 -56.61 78.48
N LEU A 4 21.32 -57.01 77.70
CA LEU A 4 19.87 -56.94 77.97
C LEU A 4 19.06 -55.67 77.61
N ALA A 5 18.49 -55.72 76.41
CA ALA A 5 17.07 -55.91 76.09
C ALA A 5 15.97 -55.31 77.00
N PHE A 6 14.99 -54.63 76.38
CA PHE A 6 13.57 -54.80 76.70
C PHE A 6 12.69 -54.79 75.43
N ARG A 7 11.84 -55.82 75.34
CA ARG A 7 10.81 -56.08 74.32
C ARG A 7 9.42 -55.68 74.89
N PRO A 8 8.33 -55.74 74.09
CA PRO A 8 7.19 -54.82 74.12
C PRO A 8 6.06 -55.24 75.07
N SER A 9 5.08 -54.36 75.30
CA SER A 9 3.83 -54.73 75.97
C SER A 9 2.56 -54.29 75.22
N LYS A 10 1.81 -55.34 74.86
CA LYS A 10 0.34 -55.51 74.92
C LYS A 10 -0.54 -54.83 73.87
N ILE A 11 -0.66 -55.59 72.77
CA ILE A 11 -1.88 -55.87 72.02
C ILE A 11 -3.07 -56.14 72.97
N PHE A 12 -4.19 -55.45 72.74
CA PHE A 12 -5.51 -55.90 73.23
C PHE A 12 -6.26 -56.62 72.11
N LEU A 13 -6.54 -57.90 72.34
CA LEU A 13 -7.50 -58.71 71.58
C LEU A 13 -8.93 -58.17 71.79
N LEU A 14 -9.70 -58.04 70.71
CA LEU A 14 -11.14 -58.26 70.78
C LEU A 14 -11.59 -59.32 69.75
N LYS A 15 -12.48 -60.18 70.24
CA LYS A 15 -12.88 -61.50 69.73
C LYS A 15 -13.51 -61.48 68.34
N PHE A 16 -13.11 -62.44 67.51
CA PHE A 16 -13.88 -62.90 66.36
C PHE A 16 -15.12 -63.68 66.82
N TYR A 17 -16.31 -63.29 66.37
CA TYR A 17 -17.47 -64.17 66.33
C TYR A 17 -17.61 -64.74 64.91
N LYS A 18 -17.55 -66.07 64.83
CA LYS A 18 -17.85 -66.87 63.65
C LYS A 18 -19.36 -67.10 63.61
N ILE A 19 -20.04 -66.61 62.57
CA ILE A 19 -21.37 -67.08 62.18
C ILE A 19 -21.30 -67.50 60.72
N THR A 20 -21.47 -68.79 60.49
CA THR A 20 -21.70 -69.42 59.19
C THR A 20 -23.17 -69.26 58.81
N THR A 21 -23.47 -68.69 57.64
CA THR A 21 -24.36 -69.26 56.60
C THR A 21 -24.59 -68.30 55.41
N THR A 22 -24.33 -68.85 54.23
CA THR A 22 -24.92 -68.69 52.88
C THR A 22 -25.69 -67.41 52.46
N SER A 23 -25.21 -66.86 51.33
CA SER A 23 -25.93 -66.13 50.25
C SER A 23 -26.02 -64.58 50.31
N MET A 24 -25.46 -64.00 49.23
CA MET A 24 -25.78 -62.74 48.54
C MET A 24 -25.84 -61.37 49.27
N LYS A 25 -24.97 -60.46 48.78
CA LYS A 25 -25.12 -59.00 48.63
C LYS A 25 -25.71 -58.19 49.80
N LYS A 26 -24.87 -57.36 50.45
CA LYS A 26 -25.12 -55.92 50.70
C LYS A 26 -23.99 -55.23 51.48
N ILE A 27 -23.38 -54.24 50.82
CA ILE A 27 -23.13 -52.86 51.26
C ILE A 27 -22.86 -52.68 52.77
N ILE A 28 -21.58 -52.42 53.10
CA ILE A 28 -21.16 -51.88 54.39
C ILE A 28 -21.40 -50.37 54.36
N TYR A 29 -22.40 -49.89 55.12
CA TYR A 29 -22.55 -48.49 55.47
C TYR A 29 -21.63 -48.18 56.66
N ILE A 30 -20.63 -47.31 56.46
CA ILE A 30 -19.97 -46.62 57.57
C ILE A 30 -20.57 -45.22 57.63
N ILE A 31 -21.46 -44.99 58.59
CA ILE A 31 -21.89 -43.65 59.00
C ILE A 31 -20.85 -43.17 60.00
N LEU A 32 -20.01 -42.21 59.59
CA LEU A 32 -19.06 -41.54 60.47
C LEU A 32 -19.69 -40.25 61.00
N PHE A 33 -20.17 -40.26 62.24
CA PHE A 33 -20.38 -39.04 63.01
C PHE A 33 -19.04 -38.67 63.65
N ALA A 34 -18.34 -37.68 63.10
CA ALA A 34 -17.11 -37.17 63.71
C ALA A 34 -17.45 -36.02 64.66
N LEU A 35 -17.30 -36.27 65.96
CA LEU A 35 -17.12 -35.22 66.97
C LEU A 35 -15.86 -34.41 66.63
N ALA A 36 -15.96 -33.10 66.76
CA ALA A 36 -14.86 -32.16 66.62
C ALA A 36 -13.77 -32.45 67.68
N VAL A 37 -12.61 -32.95 67.23
CA VAL A 37 -11.35 -32.96 67.99
C VAL A 37 -10.24 -32.56 67.02
N PRO A 38 -9.37 -31.58 67.34
CA PRO A 38 -8.30 -31.15 66.45
C PRO A 38 -7.11 -32.10 66.64
N PHE A 39 -7.08 -33.21 65.91
CA PHE A 39 -5.85 -33.96 65.67
C PHE A 39 -5.60 -33.98 64.17
N SER A 40 -4.39 -33.63 63.75
CA SER A 40 -3.91 -33.82 62.38
C SER A 40 -3.82 -35.32 62.08
N SER A 41 -4.95 -35.92 61.71
CA SER A 41 -5.03 -37.33 61.34
C SER A 41 -4.70 -37.51 59.86
N VAL A 42 -3.75 -38.40 59.55
CA VAL A 42 -3.52 -38.90 58.19
C VAL A 42 -4.47 -40.08 57.94
N LEU A 43 -5.33 -39.97 56.93
CA LEU A 43 -6.25 -41.04 56.53
C LEU A 43 -5.80 -41.63 55.20
N ALA A 44 -5.19 -42.82 55.22
CA ALA A 44 -4.82 -43.56 54.03
C ALA A 44 -5.89 -44.60 53.65
N GLN A 45 -6.42 -44.56 52.42
CA GLN A 45 -7.47 -45.48 51.97
C GLN A 45 -7.18 -46.13 50.61
N LYS A 46 -7.76 -47.32 50.43
CA LYS A 46 -7.77 -48.07 49.17
C LYS A 46 -9.03 -47.72 48.36
N GLY A 47 -9.08 -46.49 47.85
CA GLY A 47 -10.26 -45.92 47.19
C GLY A 47 -11.27 -45.35 48.20
N LEU A 48 -12.08 -44.39 47.76
CA LEU A 48 -13.09 -43.72 48.57
C LEU A 48 -14.27 -43.31 47.68
N ILE A 49 -15.48 -43.77 48.00
CA ILE A 49 -16.70 -43.42 47.25
C ILE A 49 -17.54 -42.46 48.08
N ASN A 50 -17.77 -41.26 47.58
CA ASN A 50 -18.71 -40.31 48.15
C ASN A 50 -20.02 -40.36 47.37
N ASN A 51 -21.06 -40.95 47.98
CA ASN A 51 -22.37 -41.08 47.34
C ASN A 51 -23.07 -39.71 47.25
N GLY A 52 -24.14 -39.63 46.46
CA GLY A 52 -24.79 -38.35 46.10
C GLY A 52 -25.43 -37.51 47.21
N THR A 53 -25.36 -37.95 48.48
CA THR A 53 -25.74 -37.18 49.67
C THR A 53 -24.60 -37.04 50.69
N GLY A 54 -23.43 -37.62 50.40
CA GLY A 54 -22.31 -37.69 51.32
C GLY A 54 -21.48 -36.40 51.34
N LYS A 55 -20.96 -36.09 52.52
CA LYS A 55 -20.09 -34.94 52.77
C LYS A 55 -18.77 -35.40 53.38
N ILE A 56 -17.67 -35.16 52.68
CA ILE A 56 -16.31 -35.36 53.19
C ILE A 56 -15.78 -34.00 53.65
N ASN A 57 -15.48 -33.85 54.94
CA ASN A 57 -14.83 -32.65 55.48
C ASN A 57 -13.37 -32.99 55.82
N ASN A 58 -12.42 -32.67 54.93
CA ASN A 58 -11.01 -32.88 55.19
C ASN A 58 -10.41 -31.70 55.96
N GLN A 59 -9.79 -31.98 57.11
CA GLN A 59 -9.09 -31.01 57.96
C GLN A 59 -7.59 -31.34 58.13
N GLY A 60 -7.13 -32.41 57.48
CA GLY A 60 -5.76 -32.92 57.61
C GLY A 60 -5.28 -33.48 56.27
N LYS A 61 -4.80 -34.72 56.22
CA LYS A 61 -4.31 -35.34 54.98
C LYS A 61 -5.10 -36.59 54.64
N ILE A 62 -5.69 -36.63 53.45
CA ILE A 62 -6.29 -37.82 52.86
C ILE A 62 -5.35 -38.34 51.78
N ILE A 63 -4.98 -39.62 51.84
CA ILE A 63 -4.13 -40.27 50.84
C ILE A 63 -4.91 -41.42 50.20
N ILE A 64 -5.10 -41.36 48.90
CA ILE A 64 -5.74 -42.42 48.11
C ILE A 64 -4.64 -43.23 47.44
N ARG A 65 -4.37 -44.42 47.97
CA ARG A 65 -3.22 -45.23 47.56
C ARG A 65 -3.44 -46.05 46.29
N GLN A 66 -4.68 -46.50 46.09
CA GLN A 66 -5.09 -47.35 44.97
C GLN A 66 -6.58 -47.10 44.67
N ASN A 67 -7.06 -47.56 43.52
CA ASN A 67 -8.46 -47.42 43.05
C ASN A 67 -8.84 -45.96 42.76
N THR A 68 -10.00 -45.49 43.23
CA THR A 68 -10.55 -44.18 42.82
C THR A 68 -11.13 -43.47 44.02
N LEU A 69 -10.85 -42.17 44.14
CA LEU A 69 -11.69 -41.21 44.86
C LEU A 69 -12.82 -40.81 43.93
N ASP A 70 -14.00 -41.36 44.16
CA ASP A 70 -15.17 -41.26 43.29
C ASP A 70 -16.26 -40.45 43.99
N ASN A 71 -16.34 -39.16 43.66
CA ASN A 71 -17.34 -38.25 44.18
C ASN A 71 -18.53 -38.17 43.23
N LYS A 72 -19.61 -38.89 43.56
CA LYS A 72 -20.81 -38.99 42.72
C LYS A 72 -21.58 -37.68 42.66
N VAL A 73 -22.46 -37.58 41.66
CA VAL A 73 -23.42 -36.48 41.50
C VAL A 73 -24.12 -36.19 42.84
N GLY A 74 -24.04 -34.95 43.32
CA GLY A 74 -24.61 -34.50 44.60
C GLY A 74 -23.68 -34.65 45.82
N GLY A 75 -22.58 -35.40 45.71
CA GLY A 75 -21.57 -35.53 46.77
C GLY A 75 -20.73 -34.25 46.92
N LYS A 76 -20.38 -33.92 48.17
CA LYS A 76 -19.54 -32.74 48.50
C LYS A 76 -18.24 -33.13 49.19
N ILE A 77 -17.12 -32.65 48.68
CA ILE A 77 -15.79 -32.70 49.33
C ILE A 77 -15.41 -31.28 49.72
N ASP A 78 -15.27 -31.01 51.02
CA ASP A 78 -14.73 -29.76 51.56
C ASP A 78 -13.29 -30.02 52.04
N ASN A 79 -12.28 -29.51 51.33
CA ASN A 79 -10.85 -29.59 51.72
C ASN A 79 -10.40 -28.26 52.32
N ALA A 80 -10.09 -28.25 53.63
CA ALA A 80 -9.70 -27.04 54.35
C ALA A 80 -8.35 -26.45 53.89
N ALA A 81 -8.07 -25.19 54.23
CA ALA A 81 -6.90 -24.44 53.75
C ALA A 81 -5.54 -25.12 54.06
N ASN A 82 -5.43 -25.78 55.20
CA ASN A 82 -4.22 -26.50 55.62
C ASN A 82 -4.31 -28.01 55.38
N ALA A 83 -5.29 -28.45 54.59
CA ALA A 83 -5.56 -29.85 54.33
C ALA A 83 -5.09 -30.27 52.93
N GLU A 84 -4.75 -31.55 52.80
CA GLU A 84 -4.22 -32.14 51.59
C GLU A 84 -5.04 -33.36 51.17
N ILE A 85 -5.35 -33.45 49.87
CA ILE A 85 -5.81 -34.67 49.22
C ILE A 85 -4.72 -35.12 48.27
N GLU A 86 -4.11 -36.26 48.59
CA GLU A 86 -3.07 -36.89 47.78
C GLU A 86 -3.66 -38.09 47.01
N ILE A 87 -3.50 -38.07 45.69
CA ILE A 87 -3.86 -39.18 44.79
C ILE A 87 -2.56 -39.84 44.35
N GLU A 88 -2.21 -40.99 44.93
CA GLU A 88 -1.01 -41.73 44.56
C GLU A 88 -1.08 -42.22 43.10
N GLU A 89 0.07 -42.61 42.56
CA GLU A 89 0.28 -42.86 41.12
C GLU A 89 -0.68 -43.88 40.48
N VAL A 90 -1.13 -44.88 41.26
CA VAL A 90 -2.05 -45.95 40.84
C VAL A 90 -3.50 -45.72 41.29
N ALA A 91 -3.78 -44.54 41.85
CA ALA A 91 -5.12 -44.09 42.21
C ALA A 91 -5.65 -43.07 41.18
N ASN A 92 -6.94 -42.77 41.24
CA ASN A 92 -7.61 -41.85 40.33
C ASN A 92 -8.55 -40.92 41.10
N LEU A 93 -8.77 -39.71 40.60
CA LEU A 93 -9.84 -38.82 41.07
C LEU A 93 -10.90 -38.65 39.96
N ILE A 94 -12.14 -38.98 40.31
CA ILE A 94 -13.34 -38.73 39.51
C ILE A 94 -14.32 -37.95 40.37
N SER A 95 -14.83 -36.82 39.88
CA SER A 95 -15.86 -36.05 40.56
C SER A 95 -16.94 -35.58 39.61
N ASP A 96 -18.14 -36.12 39.79
CA ASP A 96 -19.40 -35.59 39.24
C ASP A 96 -20.16 -34.73 40.27
N GLY A 97 -19.69 -34.70 41.53
CA GLY A 97 -20.14 -33.79 42.57
C GLY A 97 -19.23 -32.54 42.71
N SER A 98 -19.34 -31.83 43.83
CA SER A 98 -18.57 -30.61 44.09
C SER A 98 -17.37 -30.85 45.01
N ILE A 99 -16.20 -30.38 44.60
CA ILE A 99 -14.98 -30.28 45.40
C ILE A 99 -14.74 -28.80 45.72
N ASN A 100 -14.94 -28.41 46.97
CA ASN A 100 -14.56 -27.11 47.51
C ASN A 100 -13.17 -27.24 48.13
N ASN A 101 -12.15 -26.89 47.35
CA ASN A 101 -10.76 -26.96 47.77
C ASN A 101 -10.24 -25.59 48.22
N GLN A 102 -9.84 -25.47 49.48
CA GLN A 102 -9.11 -24.30 49.97
C GLN A 102 -7.63 -24.61 50.22
N GLY A 103 -7.26 -25.89 50.28
CA GLY A 103 -5.90 -26.38 50.51
C GLY A 103 -5.24 -26.95 49.27
N LEU A 104 -4.59 -28.11 49.43
CA LEU A 104 -3.83 -28.77 48.37
C LEU A 104 -4.54 -30.03 47.86
N ILE A 105 -4.64 -30.17 46.54
CA ILE A 105 -4.85 -31.45 45.86
C ILE A 105 -3.57 -31.78 45.10
N GLN A 106 -2.90 -32.86 45.49
CA GLN A 106 -1.70 -33.33 44.82
C GLN A 106 -1.99 -34.67 44.13
N ALA A 107 -1.88 -34.70 42.81
CA ALA A 107 -2.21 -35.85 41.99
C ALA A 107 -0.97 -36.40 41.28
N PHE A 108 -0.54 -37.58 41.71
CA PHE A 108 0.43 -38.42 41.01
C PHE A 108 -0.27 -39.36 40.01
N GLY A 109 -1.48 -39.80 40.37
CA GLY A 109 -2.41 -40.51 39.50
C GLY A 109 -3.23 -39.57 38.59
N PRO A 110 -4.03 -40.12 37.66
CA PRO A 110 -4.89 -39.31 36.76
C PRO A 110 -5.98 -38.52 37.49
N LEU A 111 -6.33 -37.37 36.91
CA LEU A 111 -7.56 -36.60 37.16
C LEU A 111 -8.53 -36.87 36.00
N THR A 112 -9.22 -38.01 36.03
CA THR A 112 -9.89 -38.52 34.81
C THR A 112 -11.13 -37.72 34.42
N ARG A 113 -11.91 -37.26 35.39
CA ARG A 113 -13.13 -36.47 35.12
C ARG A 113 -13.47 -35.59 36.29
N ILE A 114 -13.61 -34.30 36.03
CA ILE A 114 -14.06 -33.29 36.99
C ILE A 114 -15.16 -32.49 36.31
N SER A 115 -16.41 -32.71 36.73
CA SER A 115 -17.59 -32.14 36.05
C SER A 115 -17.95 -30.72 36.52
N GLN A 116 -17.33 -30.23 37.61
CA GLN A 116 -17.49 -28.84 38.05
C GLN A 116 -16.64 -27.88 37.22
N LEU A 117 -17.06 -26.61 37.14
CA LEU A 117 -16.39 -25.61 36.28
C LEU A 117 -15.09 -25.04 36.87
N SER A 118 -14.91 -25.11 38.20
CA SER A 118 -13.74 -24.52 38.84
C SER A 118 -13.30 -25.25 40.10
N ILE A 119 -12.00 -25.23 40.40
CA ILE A 119 -11.42 -25.68 41.67
C ILE A 119 -10.58 -24.54 42.27
N ASP A 120 -10.85 -24.21 43.54
CA ASP A 120 -10.09 -23.22 44.32
C ASP A 120 -8.82 -23.85 44.94
N GLY A 121 -8.08 -23.07 45.74
CA GLY A 121 -6.85 -23.54 46.41
C GLY A 121 -5.74 -23.88 45.40
N THR A 122 -4.95 -24.92 45.70
CA THR A 122 -3.83 -25.37 44.86
C THR A 122 -4.05 -26.79 44.37
N VAL A 123 -3.89 -26.98 43.06
CA VAL A 123 -3.88 -28.29 42.41
C VAL A 123 -2.52 -28.53 41.77
N ILE A 124 -1.87 -29.62 42.13
CA ILE A 124 -0.59 -30.06 41.55
C ILE A 124 -0.82 -31.37 40.81
N VAL A 125 -0.45 -31.42 39.53
CA VAL A 125 -0.38 -32.68 38.78
C VAL A 125 1.09 -33.02 38.58
N ASP A 126 1.57 -33.99 39.35
CA ASP A 126 2.98 -34.38 39.42
C ASP A 126 3.14 -35.84 39.05
N SER A 127 3.44 -36.14 37.79
CA SER A 127 3.46 -37.52 37.30
C SER A 127 4.66 -37.76 36.41
N ASP A 128 5.37 -38.86 36.65
CA ASP A 128 6.50 -39.33 35.85
C ASP A 128 6.12 -40.39 34.78
N LYS A 129 4.84 -40.78 34.69
CA LYS A 129 4.31 -41.74 33.70
C LYS A 129 3.83 -41.07 32.40
N ASP A 130 3.83 -41.85 31.32
CA ASP A 130 3.79 -41.41 29.92
C ASP A 130 2.77 -40.32 29.55
N LEU A 131 1.48 -40.46 29.89
CA LEU A 131 0.42 -39.53 29.47
C LEU A 131 -0.62 -39.31 30.57
N ARG A 132 -0.94 -38.03 30.84
CA ARG A 132 -1.99 -37.60 31.77
C ARG A 132 -2.92 -36.60 31.10
N TYR A 133 -4.21 -36.90 31.10
CA TYR A 133 -5.23 -35.95 30.68
C TYR A 133 -5.44 -34.89 31.76
N LEU A 134 -5.57 -33.63 31.34
CA LEU A 134 -5.87 -32.51 32.22
C LEU A 134 -7.33 -32.08 32.02
N PRO A 135 -8.16 -32.09 33.08
CA PRO A 135 -9.48 -31.49 32.99
C PRO A 135 -9.38 -29.99 32.68
N GLN A 136 -10.08 -29.57 31.64
CA GLN A 136 -10.06 -28.20 31.12
C GLN A 136 -11.18 -27.40 31.78
N ILE A 137 -10.85 -26.92 32.96
CA ILE A 137 -11.70 -26.15 33.89
C ILE A 137 -10.89 -24.96 34.43
N SER A 138 -11.49 -24.14 35.31
CA SER A 138 -10.80 -23.04 35.97
C SER A 138 -10.14 -23.46 37.30
N TYR A 139 -8.83 -23.30 37.40
CA TYR A 139 -8.07 -23.56 38.62
C TYR A 139 -7.61 -22.25 39.26
N ASN A 140 -7.60 -22.17 40.59
CA ASN A 140 -7.02 -21.00 41.26
C ASN A 140 -5.48 -20.98 41.14
N ASN A 141 -4.79 -21.96 41.74
CA ASN A 141 -3.38 -22.23 41.46
C ASN A 141 -3.23 -23.61 40.80
N PHE A 142 -2.50 -23.68 39.69
CA PHE A 142 -2.31 -24.91 38.93
C PHE A 142 -0.85 -25.13 38.58
N LEU A 143 -0.28 -26.21 39.11
CA LEU A 143 1.13 -26.54 38.94
C LEU A 143 1.26 -27.89 38.24
N LEU A 144 1.99 -27.89 37.13
CA LEU A 144 2.30 -29.08 36.34
C LEU A 144 3.76 -29.48 36.55
N LYS A 145 3.96 -30.70 37.06
CA LYS A 145 5.26 -31.25 37.44
C LYS A 145 5.43 -32.69 36.93
N GLY A 146 6.65 -33.20 37.10
CA GLY A 146 7.05 -34.55 36.70
C GLY A 146 7.27 -34.72 35.19
N LYS A 147 7.85 -35.85 34.78
CA LYS A 147 8.29 -36.07 33.39
C LYS A 147 7.19 -36.51 32.42
N GLY A 148 6.00 -36.82 32.94
CA GLY A 148 4.89 -37.37 32.16
C GLY A 148 4.18 -36.31 31.31
N LYS A 149 3.83 -36.65 30.06
CA LYS A 149 3.12 -35.72 29.16
C LYS A 149 1.76 -35.34 29.72
N LYS A 150 1.37 -34.08 29.53
CA LYS A 150 0.06 -33.57 29.94
C LYS A 150 -0.75 -33.22 28.69
N LEU A 151 -1.92 -33.81 28.51
CA LEU A 151 -2.73 -33.64 27.30
C LEU A 151 -4.00 -32.82 27.60
N LEU A 152 -4.24 -31.79 26.79
CA LEU A 152 -5.51 -31.07 26.71
C LEU A 152 -6.31 -31.52 25.48
N GLY A 153 -7.64 -31.42 25.54
CA GLY A 153 -8.54 -31.62 24.41
C GLY A 153 -9.30 -32.94 24.49
N THR A 154 -9.94 -33.24 25.62
CA THR A 154 -10.81 -34.43 25.75
C THR A 154 -12.28 -34.09 25.84
N ASP A 155 -12.64 -33.06 26.61
CA ASP A 155 -14.05 -32.76 26.94
C ASP A 155 -14.44 -31.29 26.72
N ASN A 156 -13.51 -30.37 26.97
CA ASN A 156 -13.64 -28.92 26.74
C ASN A 156 -12.45 -28.43 25.91
N THR A 157 -12.41 -27.14 25.59
CA THR A 157 -11.28 -26.52 24.88
C THR A 157 -10.46 -25.56 25.75
N ILE A 158 -10.99 -25.04 26.86
CA ILE A 158 -10.33 -23.98 27.64
C ILE A 158 -9.93 -24.49 29.03
N LEU A 159 -8.66 -24.32 29.38
CA LEU A 159 -8.16 -24.42 30.76
C LEU A 159 -7.84 -23.01 31.25
N GLU A 160 -8.35 -22.63 32.43
CA GLU A 160 -8.09 -21.31 33.00
C GLU A 160 -7.29 -21.42 34.30
N THR A 161 -6.40 -20.46 34.52
CA THR A 161 -5.69 -20.26 35.79
C THR A 161 -5.93 -18.86 36.31
N ARG A 162 -6.55 -18.75 37.48
CA ARG A 162 -6.99 -17.47 38.05
C ARG A 162 -5.89 -16.71 38.78
N ASN A 163 -5.00 -17.42 39.49
CA ASN A 163 -3.96 -16.80 40.30
C ASN A 163 -2.52 -17.18 39.89
N TYR A 164 -2.23 -18.47 39.73
CA TYR A 164 -0.86 -18.90 39.42
C TYR A 164 -0.85 -20.14 38.52
N PHE A 165 -0.18 -20.03 37.37
CA PHE A 165 0.18 -21.14 36.50
C PHE A 165 1.66 -21.44 36.62
N PHE A 166 2.00 -22.69 36.88
CA PHE A 166 3.38 -23.18 36.85
C PHE A 166 3.50 -24.42 35.99
N SER A 167 4.59 -24.51 35.24
CA SER A 167 5.03 -25.79 34.66
C SER A 167 6.54 -25.97 34.80
N GLY A 168 6.97 -27.17 35.22
CA GLY A 168 8.38 -27.55 35.28
C GLY A 168 9.01 -27.78 33.91
N ASP A 169 10.34 -27.95 33.90
CA ASP A 169 11.19 -28.11 32.72
C ASP A 169 10.99 -29.42 31.95
N ALA A 170 10.63 -30.49 32.65
CA ALA A 170 10.60 -31.83 32.06
C ALA A 170 9.25 -32.22 31.43
N THR A 171 8.23 -31.37 31.47
CA THR A 171 6.85 -31.77 31.13
C THR A 171 6.36 -31.14 29.82
N PRO A 172 6.14 -31.91 28.74
CA PRO A 172 5.42 -31.43 27.57
C PRO A 172 3.92 -31.31 27.89
N ILE A 173 3.36 -30.13 27.62
CA ILE A 173 1.91 -29.91 27.61
C ILE A 173 1.48 -29.98 26.14
N GLU A 174 0.74 -31.00 25.75
CA GLU A 174 0.36 -31.29 24.37
C GLU A 174 -1.14 -31.06 24.14
N TRP A 175 -1.48 -30.59 22.94
CA TRP A 175 -2.85 -30.42 22.50
C TRP A 175 -3.26 -31.67 21.74
N ASN A 176 -4.51 -32.11 21.92
CA ASN A 176 -5.10 -33.12 21.07
C ASN A 176 -5.14 -32.60 19.62
N ARG A 177 -4.36 -33.24 18.73
CA ARG A 177 -4.17 -32.79 17.35
C ARG A 177 -5.42 -32.89 16.48
N ASN A 178 -6.43 -33.62 16.94
CA ASN A 178 -7.70 -33.78 16.22
C ASN A 178 -8.70 -32.67 16.56
N LEU A 179 -8.37 -31.76 17.48
CA LEU A 179 -9.24 -30.69 17.93
C LEU A 179 -8.61 -29.32 17.66
N LEU A 180 -9.46 -28.36 17.30
CA LEU A 180 -9.10 -26.96 17.12
C LEU A 180 -9.56 -26.13 18.32
N GLY A 181 -8.95 -24.96 18.52
CA GLY A 181 -9.41 -23.98 19.52
C GLY A 181 -9.11 -24.32 20.98
N ILE A 182 -8.19 -25.25 21.25
CA ILE A 182 -7.76 -25.53 22.63
C ILE A 182 -6.88 -24.37 23.13
N GLU A 183 -7.16 -23.86 24.32
CA GLU A 183 -6.49 -22.69 24.90
C GLU A 183 -6.17 -22.88 26.38
N ILE A 184 -5.10 -22.22 26.83
CA ILE A 184 -4.85 -21.96 28.25
C ILE A 184 -4.99 -20.46 28.48
N HIS A 185 -5.86 -20.08 29.40
CA HIS A 185 -6.05 -18.70 29.85
C HIS A 185 -5.36 -18.49 31.19
N ALA A 186 -4.48 -17.50 31.27
CA ALA A 186 -3.81 -17.08 32.50
C ALA A 186 -4.32 -15.70 32.90
N LEU A 187 -4.90 -15.59 34.10
CA LEU A 187 -5.52 -14.34 34.60
C LEU A 187 -4.65 -13.57 35.59
N ASN A 188 -3.52 -14.13 36.05
CA ASN A 188 -2.57 -13.40 36.89
C ASN A 188 -1.10 -13.76 36.61
N GLU A 189 -0.52 -14.76 37.29
CA GLU A 189 0.92 -15.02 37.20
C GLU A 189 1.25 -16.33 36.46
N THR A 190 2.24 -16.26 35.57
CA THR A 190 2.75 -17.39 34.77
C THR A 190 4.23 -17.62 35.02
N GLU A 191 4.57 -18.87 35.36
CA GLU A 191 5.95 -19.37 35.41
C GLU A 191 6.07 -20.65 34.59
N HIS A 192 6.62 -20.52 33.38
CA HIS A 192 6.70 -21.60 32.42
C HIS A 192 8.14 -22.00 32.17
N ASN A 193 8.52 -23.23 32.54
CA ASN A 193 9.85 -23.78 32.31
C ASN A 193 9.88 -24.95 31.32
N GLY A 194 8.72 -25.52 30.98
CA GLY A 194 8.59 -26.69 30.12
C GLY A 194 8.38 -26.36 28.64
N THR A 195 7.53 -27.12 27.97
CA THR A 195 7.14 -26.81 26.59
C THR A 195 5.63 -26.91 26.42
N ILE A 196 5.02 -25.83 25.95
CA ILE A 196 3.60 -25.78 25.61
C ILE A 196 3.42 -25.97 24.11
N ASN A 197 2.65 -27.01 23.80
CA ASN A 197 2.16 -27.37 22.49
C ASN A 197 3.24 -27.54 21.41
N PRO A 198 4.30 -28.36 21.63
CA PRO A 198 5.40 -28.48 20.69
C PRO A 198 5.02 -29.06 19.33
N ALA A 199 3.91 -29.78 19.25
CA ALA A 199 3.59 -30.63 18.11
C ALA A 199 2.32 -30.25 17.33
N SER A 200 1.57 -29.24 17.79
CA SER A 200 0.42 -28.69 17.06
C SER A 200 0.69 -27.24 16.67
N LEU A 201 0.20 -26.87 15.48
CA LEU A 201 0.22 -25.49 15.01
C LEU A 201 -0.94 -24.67 15.61
N HIS A 202 -1.97 -25.34 16.11
CA HIS A 202 -3.21 -24.74 16.60
C HIS A 202 -3.28 -24.70 18.12
N GLY A 203 -4.01 -23.71 18.64
CA GLY A 203 -4.20 -23.49 20.07
C GLY A 203 -3.18 -22.52 20.67
N LYS A 204 -3.59 -21.84 21.75
CA LYS A 204 -2.87 -20.67 22.28
C LYS A 204 -2.70 -20.72 23.80
N TYR A 205 -1.62 -20.11 24.27
CA TYR A 205 -1.51 -19.65 25.65
C TYR A 205 -1.82 -18.16 25.69
N ILE A 206 -2.83 -17.75 26.45
CA ILE A 206 -3.36 -16.38 26.44
C ILE A 206 -3.22 -15.77 27.84
N MET A 207 -2.52 -14.65 27.91
CA MET A 207 -2.43 -13.77 29.07
C MET A 207 -3.57 -12.75 29.00
N MET A 208 -4.64 -12.93 29.80
CA MET A 208 -5.89 -12.17 29.67
C MET A 208 -6.49 -11.71 31.02
N GLY A 209 -5.64 -11.21 31.90
CA GLY A 209 -6.05 -10.69 33.20
C GLY A 209 -6.75 -9.33 33.14
N THR A 210 -7.17 -8.87 34.31
CA THR A 210 -7.73 -7.52 34.51
C THR A 210 -6.74 -6.53 35.13
N ALA A 211 -5.57 -7.02 35.54
CA ALA A 211 -4.44 -6.25 36.06
C ALA A 211 -3.16 -6.67 35.35
N ALA A 212 -2.08 -5.90 35.52
CA ALA A 212 -0.77 -6.26 34.98
C ALA A 212 -0.33 -7.64 35.49
N GLN A 213 0.12 -8.50 34.57
CA GLN A 213 0.48 -9.88 34.84
C GLN A 213 1.99 -10.10 34.75
N ASN A 214 2.52 -11.06 35.49
CA ASN A 214 3.92 -11.45 35.37
C ASN A 214 4.04 -12.73 34.54
N VAL A 215 4.96 -12.73 33.58
CA VAL A 215 5.37 -13.92 32.84
C VAL A 215 6.87 -14.17 33.03
N SER A 216 7.24 -15.41 33.34
CA SER A 216 8.61 -15.78 33.70
C SER A 216 8.92 -17.24 33.37
N GLY A 217 10.18 -17.62 33.54
CA GLY A 217 10.68 -18.98 33.33
C GLY A 217 11.48 -19.13 32.04
N SER A 218 12.02 -20.33 31.82
CA SER A 218 12.88 -20.67 30.67
C SER A 218 12.21 -21.54 29.61
N GLY A 219 10.89 -21.67 29.68
CA GLY A 219 10.11 -22.59 28.87
C GLY A 219 9.86 -22.08 27.45
N ARG A 220 9.15 -22.90 26.67
CA ARG A 220 8.85 -22.65 25.26
C ARG A 220 7.34 -22.64 25.00
N PHE A 221 6.83 -21.48 24.62
CA PHE A 221 5.48 -21.31 24.09
C PHE A 221 5.48 -21.49 22.57
N THR A 222 4.66 -22.38 22.01
CA THR A 222 4.49 -22.41 20.54
C THR A 222 3.73 -21.17 20.06
N ASN A 223 2.57 -20.86 20.65
CA ASN A 223 1.79 -19.66 20.37
C ASN A 223 1.49 -18.95 21.69
N LEU A 224 1.93 -17.69 21.82
CA LEU A 224 1.69 -16.85 22.98
C LEU A 224 0.86 -15.62 22.56
N GLU A 225 -0.18 -15.32 23.31
CA GLU A 225 -1.02 -14.14 23.09
C GLU A 225 -1.10 -13.27 24.35
N LEU A 226 -0.92 -11.97 24.18
CA LEU A 226 -1.25 -10.96 25.18
C LEU A 226 -2.59 -10.31 24.79
N ASP A 227 -3.61 -10.55 25.59
CA ASP A 227 -4.93 -9.94 25.47
C ASP A 227 -5.36 -9.35 26.82
N ASN A 228 -4.55 -8.43 27.32
CA ASN A 228 -4.75 -7.79 28.62
C ASN A 228 -4.41 -6.31 28.53
N SER A 229 -5.44 -5.46 28.56
CA SER A 229 -5.27 -4.00 28.47
C SER A 229 -4.35 -3.38 29.54
N ALA A 230 -4.17 -4.02 30.71
CA ALA A 230 -3.21 -3.58 31.73
C ALA A 230 -1.74 -3.99 31.42
N GLY A 231 -1.56 -4.86 30.44
CA GLY A 231 -0.27 -5.37 29.97
C GLY A 231 0.26 -6.58 30.76
N ALA A 232 1.44 -7.02 30.37
CA ALA A 232 2.19 -8.08 31.06
C ALA A 232 3.67 -7.69 31.17
N ASP A 233 4.28 -8.04 32.28
CA ASP A 233 5.69 -7.81 32.61
C ASP A 233 6.47 -9.12 32.47
N VAL A 234 7.53 -9.09 31.68
CA VAL A 234 8.51 -10.17 31.63
C VAL A 234 9.40 -10.04 32.86
N VAL A 235 9.48 -11.10 33.67
CA VAL A 235 10.19 -11.09 34.96
C VAL A 235 11.30 -12.13 34.99
N ASN A 236 12.51 -11.69 35.31
CA ASN A 236 13.66 -12.55 35.59
C ASN A 236 13.71 -12.92 37.08
N LYS A 237 12.94 -13.94 37.48
CA LYS A 237 12.85 -14.35 38.89
C LYS A 237 14.13 -14.94 39.48
N THR A 238 14.98 -15.57 38.65
CA THR A 238 16.17 -16.28 39.14
C THR A 238 17.41 -15.39 39.17
N GLY A 239 17.36 -14.21 38.55
CA GLY A 239 18.52 -13.32 38.36
C GLY A 239 19.61 -13.91 37.45
N SER A 240 19.41 -15.11 36.90
CA SER A 240 20.40 -15.89 36.14
C SER A 240 19.99 -16.14 34.69
N THR A 241 18.78 -15.74 34.29
CA THR A 241 18.25 -15.94 32.94
C THR A 241 17.68 -14.63 32.37
N PRO A 242 18.54 -13.66 31.99
CA PRO A 242 18.07 -12.42 31.37
C PRO A 242 17.29 -12.65 30.08
N ASN A 243 17.47 -13.83 29.46
CA ASN A 243 16.86 -14.20 28.17
C ASN A 243 15.63 -15.12 28.30
N GLY A 244 15.04 -15.22 29.50
CA GLY A 244 13.71 -15.76 29.80
C GLY A 244 13.23 -16.95 28.97
N PHE A 245 11.95 -16.90 28.58
CA PHE A 245 11.25 -17.91 27.80
C PHE A 245 11.43 -17.70 26.30
N GLN A 246 11.02 -18.70 25.50
CA GLN A 246 11.01 -18.62 24.04
C GLN A 246 9.57 -18.69 23.49
N VAL A 247 9.27 -17.84 22.52
CA VAL A 247 8.09 -17.96 21.65
C VAL A 247 8.53 -18.55 20.33
N ALA A 248 8.01 -19.72 20.00
CA ALA A 248 8.58 -20.54 18.94
C ALA A 248 7.89 -20.43 17.59
N ARG A 249 6.64 -19.94 17.53
CA ARG A 249 5.91 -19.77 16.27
C ARG A 249 5.24 -18.40 16.19
N GLU A 250 4.36 -18.06 17.12
CA GLU A 250 3.57 -16.82 17.03
C GLU A 250 3.54 -16.10 18.37
N LEU A 251 3.91 -14.82 18.37
CA LEU A 251 3.55 -13.86 19.41
C LEU A 251 2.42 -12.98 18.87
N ARG A 252 1.27 -13.00 19.53
CA ARG A 252 0.14 -12.13 19.20
C ARG A 252 -0.05 -11.07 20.28
N LEU A 253 -0.06 -9.81 19.89
CA LEU A 253 -0.28 -8.66 20.76
C LEU A 253 -1.67 -8.09 20.45
N THR A 254 -2.68 -8.57 21.16
CA THR A 254 -4.08 -8.19 20.93
C THR A 254 -4.44 -6.93 21.73
N SER A 255 -4.08 -6.88 23.02
CA SER A 255 -4.34 -5.72 23.87
C SER A 255 -3.28 -5.56 24.96
N GLY A 256 -2.86 -4.32 25.21
CA GLY A 256 -1.89 -3.94 26.24
C GLY A 256 -0.43 -3.99 25.80
N VAL A 257 0.46 -3.72 26.75
CA VAL A 257 1.91 -3.66 26.52
C VAL A 257 2.57 -4.91 27.09
N LEU A 258 3.31 -5.66 26.26
CA LEU A 258 4.28 -6.64 26.74
C LEU A 258 5.56 -5.89 27.09
N ARG A 259 5.87 -5.81 28.38
CA ARG A 259 6.97 -5.04 28.97
C ARG A 259 8.14 -5.96 29.24
N ASN A 260 9.12 -5.95 28.34
CA ASN A 260 10.41 -6.63 28.46
C ASN A 260 11.54 -5.60 28.59
N SER A 261 12.72 -6.04 29.02
CA SER A 261 13.92 -5.21 29.15
C SER A 261 15.17 -6.04 28.91
N VAL A 262 16.35 -5.41 28.93
CA VAL A 262 17.63 -6.13 28.82
C VAL A 262 17.87 -7.15 29.95
N ASP A 263 17.33 -6.89 31.14
CA ASP A 263 17.50 -7.75 32.32
C ASP A 263 16.38 -8.80 32.48
N ALA A 264 15.29 -8.62 31.73
CA ALA A 264 14.14 -9.51 31.68
C ALA A 264 13.54 -9.50 30.27
N ASN A 265 14.20 -10.23 29.37
CA ASN A 265 13.82 -10.39 27.97
C ASN A 265 13.30 -11.81 27.68
N PHE A 266 12.88 -12.02 26.44
CA PHE A 266 12.48 -13.31 25.90
C PHE A 266 13.01 -13.46 24.47
N LYS A 267 12.82 -14.65 23.91
CA LYS A 267 13.32 -15.00 22.59
C LYS A 267 12.20 -15.28 21.60
N MET A 268 12.41 -14.87 20.36
CA MET A 268 11.64 -15.29 19.21
C MET A 268 12.48 -16.31 18.43
N ALA A 269 11.97 -17.53 18.24
CA ALA A 269 12.68 -18.56 17.49
C ALA A 269 12.81 -18.21 15.99
N ASP A 270 13.69 -18.91 15.27
CA ASP A 270 13.79 -18.80 13.82
C ASP A 270 12.46 -19.14 13.13
N SER A 271 12.10 -18.36 12.10
CA SER A 271 10.85 -18.46 11.34
C SER A 271 9.59 -18.30 12.20
N SER A 272 9.64 -17.35 13.13
CA SER A 272 8.48 -16.97 13.95
C SER A 272 7.75 -15.75 13.38
N THR A 273 6.56 -15.48 13.89
CA THR A 273 5.71 -14.37 13.49
C THR A 273 5.31 -13.54 14.70
N ILE A 274 5.34 -12.23 14.55
CA ILE A 274 4.71 -11.29 15.48
C ILE A 274 3.48 -10.68 14.79
N VAL A 275 2.31 -10.85 15.40
CA VAL A 275 1.07 -10.20 14.95
C VAL A 275 0.70 -9.13 15.95
N ARG A 276 0.77 -7.86 15.54
CA ARG A 276 0.46 -6.70 16.37
C ARG A 276 -0.88 -6.09 15.96
N ASN A 277 -1.84 -6.11 16.88
CA ASN A 277 -3.10 -5.40 16.73
C ASN A 277 -2.97 -3.97 17.27
N PHE A 278 -3.81 -3.04 16.82
CA PHE A 278 -3.83 -1.64 17.27
C PHE A 278 -3.86 -1.48 18.80
N GLY A 279 -4.53 -2.39 19.52
CA GLY A 279 -4.60 -2.38 20.97
C GLY A 279 -3.34 -2.88 21.69
N GLY A 280 -2.40 -3.51 20.99
CA GLY A 280 -1.24 -4.20 21.54
C GLY A 280 0.10 -3.54 21.18
N SER A 281 1.12 -3.74 22.02
CA SER A 281 2.48 -3.26 21.75
C SER A 281 3.54 -4.07 22.49
N LEU A 282 4.78 -3.96 22.01
CA LEU A 282 5.98 -4.56 22.59
C LEU A 282 6.98 -3.47 22.96
N SER A 283 7.43 -3.44 24.21
CA SER A 283 8.26 -2.34 24.73
C SER A 283 9.68 -2.33 24.14
N ASN A 284 10.34 -3.48 24.14
CA ASN A 284 11.73 -3.62 23.73
C ASN A 284 11.90 -4.78 22.76
N GLU A 285 12.98 -4.73 21.97
CA GLU A 285 13.31 -5.78 21.02
C GLU A 285 13.55 -7.12 21.74
N PRO A 286 12.82 -8.19 21.36
CA PRO A 286 13.11 -9.53 21.86
C PRO A 286 14.38 -10.06 21.18
N ILE A 287 14.93 -11.13 21.71
CA ILE A 287 16.08 -11.77 21.07
C ILE A 287 15.57 -12.60 19.89
N PHE A 288 15.82 -12.13 18.67
CA PHE A 288 15.54 -12.90 17.46
C PHE A 288 16.66 -13.93 17.23
N GLU A 289 16.33 -15.22 17.33
CA GLU A 289 17.29 -16.30 17.05
C GLU A 289 17.46 -16.59 15.55
N GLY A 290 16.64 -15.94 14.70
CA GLY A 290 16.67 -16.09 13.25
C GLY A 290 15.63 -15.20 12.58
N ARG A 291 14.97 -15.72 11.55
CA ARG A 291 13.96 -15.02 10.75
C ARG A 291 12.69 -14.70 11.55
N VAL A 292 12.12 -13.53 11.30
CA VAL A 292 10.81 -13.13 11.83
C VAL A 292 9.96 -12.45 10.76
N ASP A 293 8.67 -12.73 10.79
CA ASP A 293 7.64 -12.01 10.04
C ASP A 293 6.86 -11.09 10.98
N VAL A 294 6.54 -9.87 10.56
CA VAL A 294 5.77 -8.91 11.36
C VAL A 294 4.52 -8.48 10.59
N GLN A 295 3.36 -8.67 11.23
CA GLN A 295 2.05 -8.32 10.67
C GLN A 295 1.33 -7.32 11.58
N TYR A 296 0.89 -6.21 11.01
CA TYR A 296 0.06 -5.21 11.68
C TYR A 296 -1.40 -5.35 11.24
N ILE A 297 -2.32 -5.43 12.20
CA ILE A 297 -3.77 -5.60 11.96
C ILE A 297 -4.59 -4.64 12.84
N GLY A 298 -5.89 -4.54 12.55
CA GLY A 298 -6.85 -3.76 13.34
C GLY A 298 -7.12 -2.37 12.76
N THR A 299 -7.60 -1.46 13.61
CA THR A 299 -8.06 -0.11 13.19
C THR A 299 -7.37 0.97 14.02
N GLY A 300 -6.38 1.62 13.44
CA GLY A 300 -5.72 2.83 13.90
C GLY A 300 -4.24 2.88 13.49
N GLN A 301 -3.66 4.08 13.49
CA GLN A 301 -2.23 4.27 13.19
C GLN A 301 -1.36 3.82 14.37
N MET A 302 -0.27 3.10 14.10
CA MET A 302 0.63 2.59 15.14
C MET A 302 2.06 3.10 14.96
N LEU A 303 2.70 3.56 16.03
CA LEU A 303 4.17 3.68 16.09
C LEU A 303 4.75 2.27 16.30
N THR A 304 5.70 1.85 15.47
CA THR A 304 6.37 0.55 15.63
C THR A 304 7.13 0.47 16.95
N GLY A 305 7.33 -0.73 17.48
CA GLY A 305 7.98 -0.98 18.76
C GLY A 305 9.08 -2.03 18.68
N GLY A 306 9.22 -2.81 19.75
CA GLY A 306 10.21 -3.88 19.86
C GLY A 306 10.08 -4.99 18.80
N GLU A 307 8.94 -5.09 18.12
CA GLU A 307 8.73 -6.08 17.07
C GLU A 307 9.57 -5.85 15.81
N ILE A 308 10.06 -4.63 15.58
CA ILE A 308 10.96 -4.33 14.47
C ILE A 308 12.40 -4.61 14.91
N PRO A 309 13.14 -5.53 14.25
CA PRO A 309 14.53 -5.81 14.57
C PRO A 309 15.46 -4.64 14.25
N THR A 310 16.50 -4.44 15.05
CA THR A 310 17.56 -3.46 14.75
C THR A 310 18.59 -4.04 13.78
N SER A 311 18.84 -5.35 13.85
CA SER A 311 19.69 -6.05 12.87
C SER A 311 18.99 -6.19 11.53
N VAL A 312 19.77 -6.21 10.44
CA VAL A 312 19.22 -6.24 9.07
C VAL A 312 18.73 -7.62 8.62
N ASP A 313 19.21 -8.69 9.24
CA ASP A 313 18.94 -10.08 8.82
C ASP A 313 17.58 -10.65 9.26
N PRO A 314 17.04 -10.38 10.48
CA PRO A 314 15.89 -11.11 10.98
C PRO A 314 14.58 -10.87 10.22
N LEU A 315 14.21 -9.62 9.95
CA LEU A 315 12.89 -9.29 9.39
C LEU A 315 12.78 -9.74 7.92
N GLN A 316 11.87 -10.68 7.64
CA GLN A 316 11.64 -11.17 6.29
C GLN A 316 10.43 -10.50 5.65
N GLU A 317 9.27 -10.62 6.31
CA GLU A 317 8.02 -10.03 5.84
C GLU A 317 7.54 -8.90 6.76
N LEU A 318 7.21 -7.76 6.16
CA LEU A 318 6.54 -6.63 6.80
C LEU A 318 5.16 -6.46 6.14
N LEU A 319 4.11 -6.85 6.87
CA LEU A 319 2.74 -6.82 6.37
C LEU A 319 1.94 -5.77 7.15
N VAL A 320 1.54 -4.69 6.48
CA VAL A 320 0.81 -3.56 7.09
C VAL A 320 -0.63 -3.58 6.60
N GLU A 321 -1.50 -4.25 7.35
CA GLU A 321 -2.90 -4.48 6.97
C GLU A 321 -3.89 -3.82 7.96
N ASN A 322 -3.39 -3.03 8.91
CA ASN A 322 -4.22 -2.23 9.80
C ASN A 322 -4.73 -0.98 9.08
N GLY A 323 -6.00 -0.61 9.32
CA GLY A 323 -6.51 0.67 8.85
C GLY A 323 -5.85 1.81 9.63
N GLY A 324 -5.15 2.73 8.98
CA GLY A 324 -4.37 3.83 9.57
C GLY A 324 -2.86 3.69 9.47
N GLY A 325 -2.35 2.53 9.02
CA GLY A 325 -0.93 2.34 8.71
C GLY A 325 0.01 2.37 9.92
N ILE A 326 1.31 2.47 9.65
CA ILE A 326 2.35 2.51 10.70
C ILE A 326 3.28 3.71 10.54
N ILE A 327 3.91 4.10 11.63
CA ILE A 327 5.06 5.01 11.66
C ILE A 327 6.25 4.22 12.20
N LEU A 328 7.34 4.18 11.46
CA LEU A 328 8.58 3.57 11.90
C LEU A 328 9.20 4.39 13.02
N SER A 329 9.65 3.72 14.07
CA SER A 329 10.36 4.31 15.21
C SER A 329 11.89 4.16 15.11
N LYS A 330 12.36 3.45 14.09
CA LYS A 330 13.77 3.17 13.77
C LYS A 330 13.89 2.65 12.35
N ASP A 331 15.11 2.58 11.83
CA ASP A 331 15.40 1.94 10.55
C ASP A 331 14.95 0.47 10.57
N ALA A 332 14.47 -0.01 9.43
CA ALA A 332 13.98 -1.37 9.26
C ALA A 332 14.47 -1.96 7.94
N THR A 333 14.80 -3.25 7.93
CA THR A 333 15.19 -3.97 6.71
C THR A 333 14.30 -5.19 6.53
N ALA A 334 13.50 -5.22 5.47
CA ALA A 334 12.69 -6.39 5.12
C ALA A 334 13.37 -7.16 3.98
N ASN A 335 13.49 -8.49 4.13
CA ASN A 335 14.31 -9.30 3.23
C ASN A 335 13.54 -10.13 2.20
N LYS A 336 12.21 -10.21 2.30
CA LYS A 336 11.40 -11.08 1.46
C LYS A 336 10.17 -10.39 0.88
N ARG A 337 9.34 -9.78 1.72
CA ARG A 337 8.07 -9.18 1.28
C ARG A 337 7.73 -7.93 2.08
N ILE A 338 7.27 -6.90 1.39
CA ILE A 338 6.57 -5.76 1.99
C ILE A 338 5.19 -5.71 1.37
N LEU A 339 4.16 -5.80 2.22
CA LEU A 339 2.77 -5.53 1.83
C LEU A 339 2.33 -4.23 2.49
N VAL A 340 1.99 -3.26 1.65
CA VAL A 340 1.48 -1.95 2.02
C VAL A 340 -0.04 -1.97 1.83
N GLY A 341 -0.75 -2.49 2.83
CA GLY A 341 -2.21 -2.47 2.89
C GLY A 341 -2.76 -1.11 3.36
N ASP A 342 -1.95 -0.34 4.08
CA ASP A 342 -2.13 1.07 4.45
C ASP A 342 -0.74 1.74 4.57
N ASN A 343 -0.68 3.07 4.69
CA ASN A 343 0.56 3.83 4.54
C ASN A 343 1.62 3.46 5.59
N ILE A 344 2.88 3.41 5.15
CA ILE A 344 4.04 3.24 6.04
C ILE A 344 4.80 4.56 6.06
N LYS A 345 4.91 5.20 7.23
CA LYS A 345 5.68 6.43 7.39
C LYS A 345 7.06 6.14 7.94
N ALA A 346 8.09 6.55 7.22
CA ALA A 346 9.48 6.48 7.65
C ALA A 346 9.94 7.79 8.32
N TYR A 347 9.02 8.60 8.84
CA TYR A 347 9.30 9.81 9.59
C TYR A 347 8.15 10.16 10.54
N GLU A 348 8.47 10.83 11.64
CA GLU A 348 7.49 11.39 12.58
C GLU A 348 7.40 12.90 12.47
N VAL A 349 6.27 13.44 12.88
CA VAL A 349 5.98 14.88 12.83
C VAL A 349 5.42 15.35 14.15
N ASP A 350 5.74 16.58 14.55
CA ASP A 350 5.12 17.21 15.72
C ASP A 350 3.73 17.81 15.39
N GLY A 351 3.10 18.41 16.40
CA GLY A 351 1.80 19.08 16.25
C GLY A 351 1.83 20.32 15.33
N ALA A 352 3.00 20.80 14.93
CA ALA A 352 3.22 21.87 13.96
C ALA A 352 3.67 21.33 12.58
N ASP A 353 3.50 20.02 12.35
CA ASP A 353 3.87 19.31 11.13
C ASP A 353 5.38 19.36 10.78
N GLN A 354 6.24 19.62 11.77
CA GLN A 354 7.69 19.57 11.61
C GLN A 354 8.21 18.15 11.81
N ILE A 355 9.13 17.73 10.95
CA ILE A 355 9.74 16.40 11.06
C ILE A 355 10.63 16.34 12.30
N THR A 356 10.35 15.40 13.20
CA THR A 356 11.10 15.21 14.46
C THR A 356 12.07 14.04 14.41
N SER A 357 11.79 13.04 13.58
CA SER A 357 12.63 11.87 13.34
C SER A 357 12.44 11.38 11.91
N GLU A 358 13.50 10.79 11.34
CA GLU A 358 13.45 10.11 10.05
C GLU A 358 14.17 8.77 10.16
N HIS A 359 13.65 7.80 9.42
CA HIS A 359 14.13 6.44 9.35
C HIS A 359 14.17 5.99 7.89
N THR A 360 14.87 4.88 7.64
CA THR A 360 14.95 4.25 6.32
C THR A 360 14.29 2.88 6.38
N LEU A 361 13.30 2.66 5.49
CA LEU A 361 12.81 1.33 5.20
C LEU A 361 13.62 0.75 4.04
N THR A 362 14.43 -0.27 4.32
CA THR A 362 15.24 -0.97 3.34
C THR A 362 14.54 -2.25 2.89
N TYR A 363 14.51 -2.50 1.58
CA TYR A 363 13.97 -3.70 0.98
C TYR A 363 15.03 -4.37 0.08
N THR A 364 15.37 -5.61 0.41
CA THR A 364 16.50 -6.33 -0.23
C THR A 364 16.04 -7.40 -1.23
N ALA A 365 14.72 -7.61 -1.36
CA ALA A 365 14.19 -8.59 -2.31
C ALA A 365 14.17 -8.05 -3.75
N ASN A 366 14.28 -8.98 -4.70
CA ASN A 366 14.18 -8.70 -6.14
C ASN A 366 12.79 -8.23 -6.55
N ASN A 367 11.76 -8.87 -5.98
CA ASN A 367 10.38 -8.55 -6.30
C ASN A 367 10.03 -7.15 -5.81
N ASP A 368 9.03 -6.53 -6.43
CA ASP A 368 8.53 -5.24 -5.98
C ASP A 368 7.71 -5.34 -4.69
N PRO A 369 7.66 -4.26 -3.88
CA PRO A 369 6.68 -4.16 -2.80
C PRO A 369 5.25 -4.22 -3.34
N GLU A 370 4.35 -4.80 -2.55
CA GLU A 370 2.94 -4.96 -2.91
C GLU A 370 2.12 -3.80 -2.33
N PHE A 371 1.54 -2.97 -3.19
CA PHE A 371 0.66 -1.87 -2.80
C PHE A 371 -0.81 -2.24 -2.98
N ASN A 372 -1.62 -2.09 -1.93
CA ASN A 372 -3.07 -2.21 -2.05
C ASN A 372 -3.68 -0.85 -2.40
N GLY A 373 -4.31 -0.74 -3.57
CA GLY A 373 -4.98 0.46 -4.03
C GLY A 373 -4.03 1.66 -4.13
N ASP A 374 -4.29 2.67 -3.30
CA ASP A 374 -3.71 4.02 -3.39
C ASP A 374 -2.75 4.35 -2.24
N THR A 375 -2.24 3.31 -1.58
CA THR A 375 -1.33 3.38 -0.44
C THR A 375 0.10 3.73 -0.84
N GLU A 376 0.87 4.24 0.13
CA GLU A 376 2.27 4.62 -0.10
C GLU A 376 3.17 4.43 1.12
N ILE A 377 4.46 4.23 0.85
CA ILE A 377 5.55 4.36 1.82
C ILE A 377 6.02 5.82 1.78
N GLU A 378 5.77 6.58 2.84
CA GLU A 378 6.15 7.98 2.95
C GLU A 378 7.56 8.12 3.56
N GLY A 379 8.45 8.88 2.93
CA GLY A 379 9.83 9.10 3.36
C GLY A 379 10.82 8.21 2.62
N LYS A 380 11.93 7.85 3.30
CA LYS A 380 13.06 7.11 2.71
C LYS A 380 12.73 5.63 2.54
N PHE A 381 12.58 5.23 1.29
CA PHE A 381 12.49 3.83 0.88
C PHE A 381 13.73 3.45 0.05
N LYS A 382 14.51 2.50 0.56
CA LYS A 382 15.78 2.05 -0.01
C LYS A 382 15.64 0.66 -0.62
N ARG A 383 16.03 0.48 -1.88
CA ARG A 383 16.18 -0.83 -2.52
C ARG A 383 17.65 -1.11 -2.80
N THR A 384 18.12 -2.29 -2.43
CA THR A 384 19.53 -2.74 -2.62
C THR A 384 19.65 -3.89 -3.63
N ASN A 385 18.54 -4.28 -4.24
CA ASN A 385 18.50 -5.35 -5.19
C ASN A 385 17.53 -4.95 -6.31
N LEU A 386 18.13 -4.52 -7.42
CA LEU A 386 17.46 -3.82 -8.51
C LEU A 386 17.46 -4.71 -9.75
N SER A 387 16.39 -4.61 -10.54
CA SER A 387 16.36 -5.13 -11.89
C SER A 387 16.90 -4.12 -12.89
N TYR A 388 17.80 -4.56 -13.76
CA TYR A 388 18.46 -3.71 -14.76
C TYR A 388 17.94 -3.93 -16.19
N ASP A 389 17.05 -4.90 -16.40
CA ASP A 389 16.59 -5.34 -17.73
C ASP A 389 15.52 -4.44 -18.39
N GLY A 390 15.36 -3.21 -17.89
CA GLY A 390 14.30 -2.29 -18.30
C GLY A 390 12.97 -2.47 -17.56
N THR A 391 12.82 -3.51 -16.74
CA THR A 391 11.66 -3.61 -15.85
C THR A 391 11.68 -2.52 -14.78
N ASN A 392 10.48 -2.09 -14.36
CA ASN A 392 10.33 -1.10 -13.32
C ASN A 392 10.70 -1.71 -11.96
N ASN A 393 11.49 -0.98 -11.19
CA ASN A 393 11.68 -1.19 -9.78
C ASN A 393 10.73 -0.25 -9.03
N LEU A 394 9.67 -0.76 -8.41
CA LEU A 394 8.70 0.05 -7.67
C LEU A 394 9.29 0.56 -6.35
N PHE A 395 8.98 1.81 -6.02
CA PHE A 395 9.41 2.48 -4.79
C PHE A 395 8.21 2.84 -3.92
N ASN A 396 7.97 4.13 -3.65
CA ASN A 396 7.08 4.60 -2.60
C ASN A 396 5.60 4.30 -2.84
N ASN A 397 5.17 4.06 -4.07
CA ASN A 397 3.80 3.64 -4.39
C ASN A 397 3.79 2.90 -5.74
N ARG A 398 2.62 2.37 -6.14
CA ARG A 398 2.45 1.58 -7.39
C ARG A 398 2.82 2.31 -8.70
N THR A 399 3.02 3.62 -8.65
CA THR A 399 3.31 4.48 -9.81
C THR A 399 4.67 5.18 -9.73
N THR A 400 5.35 5.08 -8.59
CA THR A 400 6.70 5.64 -8.39
C THR A 400 7.71 4.54 -8.58
N PHE A 401 8.62 4.69 -9.55
CA PHE A 401 9.54 3.62 -9.94
C PHE A 401 10.85 4.14 -10.50
N ALA A 402 11.83 3.25 -10.67
CA ALA A 402 13.03 3.46 -11.47
C ALA A 402 13.24 2.31 -12.46
N SER A 403 13.64 2.60 -13.70
CA SER A 403 14.02 1.57 -14.68
C SER A 403 15.29 1.96 -15.45
N PHE A 404 16.04 0.94 -15.84
CA PHE A 404 17.34 1.06 -16.50
C PHE A 404 17.19 0.71 -17.98
N SER A 405 17.49 1.66 -18.87
CA SER A 405 17.45 1.38 -20.32
C SER A 405 18.61 0.50 -20.79
N ASP A 406 19.71 0.46 -20.03
CA ASP A 406 20.90 -0.33 -20.31
C ASP A 406 21.12 -1.40 -19.23
N PRO A 407 20.94 -2.70 -19.54
CA PRO A 407 21.15 -3.80 -18.60
C PRO A 407 22.59 -3.95 -18.09
N THR A 408 23.57 -3.30 -18.72
CA THR A 408 24.95 -3.30 -18.24
C THR A 408 25.15 -2.39 -17.02
N ASN A 409 24.18 -1.51 -16.71
CA ASN A 409 24.26 -0.54 -15.62
C ASN A 409 25.61 0.22 -15.62
N PRO A 410 25.89 1.02 -16.67
CA PRO A 410 27.18 1.66 -16.84
C PRO A 410 27.56 2.63 -15.70
N ASP A 411 26.57 3.12 -14.96
CA ASP A 411 26.75 3.98 -13.77
C ASP A 411 27.14 3.19 -12.51
N GLY A 412 27.03 1.86 -12.52
CA GLY A 412 27.34 1.00 -11.39
C GLY A 412 26.39 1.16 -10.20
N ILE A 413 25.15 1.61 -10.43
CA ILE A 413 24.14 1.81 -9.38
C ILE A 413 23.73 0.45 -8.81
N SER A 414 24.06 0.18 -7.55
CA SER A 414 23.67 -1.04 -6.83
C SER A 414 22.43 -0.84 -5.97
N THR A 415 22.21 0.41 -5.58
CA THR A 415 21.28 0.79 -4.53
C THR A 415 20.64 2.11 -4.90
N LEU A 416 19.33 2.21 -4.71
CA LEU A 416 18.56 3.43 -4.90
C LEU A 416 17.75 3.72 -3.63
N THR A 417 17.70 4.99 -3.24
CA THR A 417 16.83 5.46 -2.16
C THR A 417 15.95 6.58 -2.70
N PHE A 418 14.64 6.39 -2.58
CA PHE A 418 13.66 7.41 -2.90
C PHE A 418 13.11 7.96 -1.59
N ASP A 419 13.26 9.25 -1.38
CA ASP A 419 12.71 9.97 -0.25
C ASP A 419 11.55 10.85 -0.72
N VAL A 420 10.33 10.33 -0.57
CA VAL A 420 9.11 10.96 -1.09
C VAL A 420 8.20 11.33 0.07
N LYS A 421 7.95 12.62 0.27
CA LYS A 421 7.11 13.08 1.38
C LYS A 421 5.86 13.80 0.87
N PRO A 422 4.67 13.20 1.02
CA PRO A 422 3.43 13.81 0.59
C PRO A 422 3.04 15.00 1.46
N GLY A 423 2.25 15.90 0.89
CA GLY A 423 1.71 17.10 1.55
C GLY A 423 2.75 18.18 1.92
N ARG A 424 4.01 18.01 1.53
CA ARG A 424 5.13 18.89 1.93
C ARG A 424 5.70 19.69 0.77
N ARG A 425 6.29 20.85 1.08
CA ARG A 425 7.02 21.70 0.13
C ARG A 425 8.42 22.01 0.64
N TRP A 426 9.33 22.31 -0.28
CA TRP A 426 10.64 22.87 0.06
C TRP A 426 10.54 24.38 0.38
N SER A 427 9.91 24.75 1.49
CA SER A 427 9.55 26.14 1.83
C SER A 427 10.69 26.95 2.48
N ILE A 428 11.81 26.32 2.85
CA ILE A 428 12.95 26.99 3.48
C ILE A 428 13.80 27.71 2.41
N ASN A 429 14.10 28.99 2.64
CA ASN A 429 15.06 29.77 1.85
C ASN A 429 16.43 29.04 1.82
N PRO A 430 17.02 28.76 0.64
CA PRO A 430 16.76 29.36 -0.68
C PRO A 430 15.81 28.62 -1.62
N ARG A 431 15.21 27.50 -1.23
CA ARG A 431 14.49 26.63 -2.16
C ARG A 431 13.18 27.22 -2.69
N LEU A 432 12.46 28.03 -1.91
CA LEU A 432 11.24 28.75 -2.35
C LEU A 432 10.22 27.85 -3.09
N GLY A 433 10.07 26.59 -2.65
CA GLY A 433 9.20 25.58 -3.25
C GLY A 433 7.71 25.80 -3.04
N ASP A 434 7.29 26.94 -2.50
CA ASP A 434 5.90 27.23 -2.14
C ASP A 434 4.95 27.29 -3.34
N LYS A 435 5.48 27.43 -4.56
CA LYS A 435 4.71 27.44 -5.82
C LYS A 435 4.76 26.10 -6.57
N LYS A 436 5.11 25.02 -5.88
CA LYS A 436 5.25 23.66 -6.41
C LYS A 436 4.10 22.79 -5.91
N VAL A 437 3.90 21.64 -6.56
CA VAL A 437 3.09 20.56 -6.00
C VAL A 437 3.53 20.30 -4.55
N GLN A 438 2.56 20.05 -3.66
CA GLN A 438 2.80 19.77 -2.25
C GLN A 438 3.32 18.36 -2.03
N ARG A 439 4.42 18.02 -2.69
CA ARG A 439 5.16 16.78 -2.50
C ARG A 439 6.64 17.05 -2.73
N THR A 440 7.49 16.55 -1.84
CA THR A 440 8.95 16.58 -2.04
C THR A 440 9.44 15.23 -2.54
N TYR A 441 10.41 15.25 -3.44
CA TYR A 441 11.13 14.06 -3.89
C TYR A 441 12.62 14.29 -3.66
N ALA A 442 13.35 13.29 -3.18
CA ALA A 442 14.79 13.26 -3.27
C ALA A 442 15.24 11.85 -3.68
N PHE A 443 16.18 11.80 -4.61
CA PHE A 443 16.68 10.55 -5.16
C PHE A 443 18.16 10.42 -4.83
N PHE A 444 18.57 9.26 -4.33
CA PHE A 444 19.96 8.96 -3.99
C PHE A 444 20.33 7.61 -4.58
N ALA A 445 21.59 7.44 -4.96
CA ALA A 445 22.12 6.19 -5.46
C ALA A 445 23.49 5.89 -4.85
N GLN A 446 23.79 4.60 -4.69
CA GLN A 446 25.10 4.13 -4.25
C GLN A 446 25.63 3.07 -5.21
N ASN A 447 26.95 2.97 -5.34
CA ASN A 447 27.60 1.88 -6.07
C ASN A 447 27.72 0.59 -5.22
N ASP A 448 28.26 -0.49 -5.77
CA ASP A 448 28.50 -1.75 -5.06
C ASP A 448 29.47 -1.63 -3.86
N GLN A 449 30.26 -0.55 -3.82
CA GLN A 449 31.18 -0.24 -2.72
C GLN A 449 30.50 0.58 -1.60
N GLY A 450 29.27 1.05 -1.83
CA GLY A 450 28.51 1.89 -0.92
C GLY A 450 28.84 3.39 -1.03
N ASP A 451 29.57 3.81 -2.07
CA ASP A 451 29.84 5.23 -2.32
C ASP A 451 28.62 5.89 -2.96
N ASP A 452 28.28 7.10 -2.51
CA ASP A 452 27.19 7.88 -3.07
C ASP A 452 27.53 8.37 -4.49
N LEU A 453 26.58 8.22 -5.40
CA LEU A 453 26.68 8.67 -6.79
C LEU A 453 26.00 10.03 -6.96
N ALA A 454 26.66 10.94 -7.68
CA ALA A 454 26.11 12.28 -7.96
C ALA A 454 25.26 12.34 -9.24
N SER A 455 25.51 11.43 -10.19
CA SER A 455 24.92 11.41 -11.52
C SER A 455 24.53 10.02 -11.99
N ALA A 456 23.63 9.97 -12.97
CA ALA A 456 23.28 8.78 -13.75
C ALA A 456 23.25 9.17 -15.24
N GLN A 457 23.47 8.23 -16.16
CA GLN A 457 23.45 8.51 -17.60
C GLN A 457 22.09 8.24 -18.25
N ALA A 458 21.27 7.35 -17.67
CA ALA A 458 19.97 6.99 -18.25
C ALA A 458 19.01 6.31 -17.25
N LEU A 459 18.81 6.88 -16.06
CA LEU A 459 17.84 6.35 -15.10
C LEU A 459 16.45 6.94 -15.38
N ASN A 460 15.53 6.13 -15.93
CA ASN A 460 14.14 6.56 -16.07
C ASN A 460 13.44 6.45 -14.71
N VAL A 461 12.78 7.52 -14.28
CA VAL A 461 12.01 7.53 -13.02
C VAL A 461 10.56 7.89 -13.29
N GLY A 462 9.66 7.09 -12.71
CA GLY A 462 8.26 7.45 -12.56
C GLY A 462 8.05 8.17 -11.24
N TYR A 463 7.30 9.27 -11.27
CA TYR A 463 6.92 10.05 -10.09
C TYR A 463 5.43 10.39 -10.16
N SER A 464 4.82 10.50 -8.98
CA SER A 464 3.39 10.78 -8.87
C SER A 464 3.03 11.55 -7.62
N TRP A 465 1.87 12.20 -7.64
CA TRP A 465 1.28 12.90 -6.51
C TRP A 465 -0.25 12.77 -6.53
N LYS A 466 -0.86 12.94 -5.37
CA LYS A 466 -2.32 12.87 -5.21
C LYS A 466 -3.00 14.05 -5.89
N HIS A 467 -4.03 13.75 -6.66
CA HIS A 467 -4.81 14.75 -7.36
C HIS A 467 -6.27 14.32 -7.47
N ASP A 468 -7.08 14.85 -6.55
CA ASP A 468 -8.54 14.83 -6.64
C ASP A 468 -9.06 16.27 -6.77
N ALA A 469 -9.44 16.69 -7.97
CA ALA A 469 -9.93 18.04 -8.23
C ALA A 469 -11.22 18.39 -7.46
N ALA A 470 -11.95 17.38 -6.96
CA ALA A 470 -13.15 17.56 -6.15
C ALA A 470 -12.84 17.73 -4.64
N ASP A 471 -11.65 17.35 -4.17
CA ASP A 471 -11.25 17.38 -2.75
C ASP A 471 -10.02 18.28 -2.48
N GLN A 472 -10.01 19.49 -3.07
CA GLN A 472 -8.90 20.45 -2.98
C GLN A 472 -8.56 20.89 -1.54
N GLY A 473 -9.49 20.70 -0.59
CA GLY A 473 -9.29 21.06 0.81
C GLY A 473 -8.51 20.02 1.63
N ASN A 474 -8.29 18.82 1.08
CA ASN A 474 -7.67 17.72 1.80
C ASN A 474 -6.34 17.34 1.17
N ILE A 475 -5.26 17.73 1.84
CA ILE A 475 -3.89 17.50 1.35
C ILE A 475 -3.53 16.02 1.13
N LYS A 476 -4.24 15.09 1.80
CA LYS A 476 -4.04 13.65 1.61
C LYS A 476 -4.58 13.15 0.26
N ASN A 477 -5.56 13.85 -0.30
CA ASN A 477 -6.22 13.49 -1.56
C ASN A 477 -5.85 14.44 -2.70
N HIS A 478 -5.36 15.64 -2.37
CA HIS A 478 -5.05 16.68 -3.35
C HIS A 478 -3.80 17.47 -2.99
N GLU A 479 -2.71 17.23 -3.72
CA GLU A 479 -1.41 17.90 -3.53
C GLU A 479 -1.14 19.02 -4.55
N THR A 480 -2.09 19.32 -5.46
CA THR A 480 -1.89 20.33 -6.51
C THR A 480 -2.40 21.70 -6.05
N PRO A 481 -1.55 22.73 -5.89
CA PRO A 481 -2.03 24.07 -5.57
C PRO A 481 -2.98 24.62 -6.66
N ALA A 482 -3.94 25.45 -6.26
CA ALA A 482 -4.97 26.00 -7.16
C ALA A 482 -4.38 26.72 -8.39
N GLU A 483 -3.26 27.43 -8.23
CA GLU A 483 -2.56 28.11 -9.32
C GLU A 483 -1.93 27.17 -10.36
N LEU A 484 -1.71 25.91 -10.00
CA LEU A 484 -1.16 24.88 -10.89
C LEU A 484 -2.25 24.05 -11.59
N MET A 485 -3.49 24.05 -11.07
CA MET A 485 -4.61 23.27 -11.60
C MET A 485 -4.91 23.54 -13.07
N VAL A 486 -4.86 24.81 -13.47
CA VAL A 486 -5.09 25.24 -14.86
C VAL A 486 -3.87 25.03 -15.76
N LYS A 487 -2.79 24.45 -15.22
CA LYS A 487 -1.47 24.33 -15.84
C LYS A 487 -0.85 22.95 -15.63
N ILE A 488 -1.66 21.93 -15.34
CA ILE A 488 -1.18 20.56 -15.03
C ILE A 488 -0.27 20.02 -16.14
N GLU A 489 -0.61 20.28 -17.41
CA GLU A 489 0.19 19.87 -18.56
C GLU A 489 1.59 20.53 -18.62
N GLN A 490 1.85 21.60 -17.85
CA GLN A 490 3.16 22.25 -17.76
C GLN A 490 4.03 21.77 -16.62
N LEU A 491 3.48 20.89 -15.77
CA LEU A 491 4.19 20.46 -14.59
C LEU A 491 5.28 19.48 -15.00
N VAL A 492 6.51 19.83 -14.66
CA VAL A 492 7.69 19.02 -14.92
C VAL A 492 8.40 18.72 -13.62
N LEU A 493 9.14 17.63 -13.59
CA LEU A 493 10.09 17.37 -12.51
C LEU A 493 11.20 18.41 -12.61
N GLN A 494 11.57 18.99 -11.48
CA GLN A 494 12.62 19.98 -11.38
C GLN A 494 13.64 19.53 -10.35
N LYS A 495 14.91 19.76 -10.64
CA LYS A 495 16.01 19.51 -9.71
C LYS A 495 16.42 20.81 -9.02
N TRP A 496 16.70 20.75 -7.72
CA TRP A 496 17.32 21.86 -7.02
C TRP A 496 18.81 21.97 -7.34
N ASN A 497 19.24 23.10 -7.91
CA ASN A 497 20.65 23.46 -8.02
C ASN A 497 21.03 24.36 -6.85
N SER A 498 21.70 23.78 -5.85
CA SER A 498 22.12 24.50 -4.64
C SER A 498 23.21 25.55 -4.90
N THR A 499 24.02 25.38 -5.94
CA THR A 499 25.07 26.34 -6.30
C THR A 499 24.46 27.60 -6.90
N ALA A 500 23.49 27.43 -7.81
CA ALA A 500 22.82 28.54 -8.49
C ALA A 500 21.59 29.07 -7.73
N ASN A 501 21.14 28.37 -6.68
CA ASN A 501 19.92 28.66 -5.94
C ASN A 501 18.67 28.74 -6.84
N VAL A 502 18.54 27.79 -7.78
CA VAL A 502 17.41 27.72 -8.72
C VAL A 502 16.90 26.29 -8.88
N TRP A 503 15.61 26.19 -9.24
CA TRP A 503 15.02 24.95 -9.73
C TRP A 503 15.26 24.84 -11.24
N GLU A 504 15.90 23.75 -11.66
CA GLU A 504 16.19 23.46 -13.06
C GLU A 504 15.17 22.46 -13.60
N ASN A 505 14.54 22.78 -14.74
CA ASN A 505 13.60 21.88 -15.40
C ASN A 505 14.28 20.60 -15.88
N ASN A 506 13.67 19.45 -15.58
CA ASN A 506 13.96 18.23 -16.29
C ASN A 506 13.23 18.25 -17.65
N GLN A 507 13.99 18.50 -18.70
CA GLN A 507 13.54 18.64 -20.10
C GLN A 507 12.96 17.35 -20.70
N THR A 508 13.09 16.22 -20.00
CA THR A 508 12.57 14.91 -20.45
C THR A 508 11.27 14.51 -19.76
N SER A 509 10.72 15.37 -18.89
CA SER A 509 9.47 15.10 -18.19
C SER A 509 8.32 14.86 -19.17
N THR A 510 7.58 13.76 -18.98
CA THR A 510 6.35 13.49 -19.73
C THR A 510 5.18 14.33 -19.19
N ILE A 511 4.12 14.47 -19.98
CA ILE A 511 2.89 15.14 -19.54
C ILE A 511 2.28 14.34 -18.38
N PRO A 512 1.92 14.98 -17.26
CA PRO A 512 1.19 14.31 -16.19
C PRO A 512 -0.14 13.73 -16.68
N ASN A 513 -0.37 12.45 -16.38
CA ASN A 513 -1.58 11.73 -16.73
C ASN A 513 -2.26 11.20 -15.46
N GLN A 514 -3.59 11.20 -15.45
CA GLN A 514 -4.40 10.71 -14.35
C GLN A 514 -4.41 9.16 -14.31
N ASP A 515 -4.06 8.59 -13.17
CA ASP A 515 -4.22 7.16 -12.84
C ASP A 515 -4.88 7.03 -11.45
N GLY A 516 -6.18 6.78 -11.43
CA GLY A 516 -6.94 6.71 -10.17
C GLY A 516 -6.86 8.04 -9.41
N ALA A 517 -6.40 8.01 -8.15
CA ALA A 517 -6.18 9.21 -7.34
C ALA A 517 -4.84 9.92 -7.61
N TRP A 518 -4.04 9.45 -8.57
CA TRP A 518 -2.70 9.95 -8.85
C TRP A 518 -2.66 10.74 -10.16
N LEU A 519 -1.91 11.85 -10.17
CA LEU A 519 -1.26 12.32 -11.38
C LEU A 519 0.12 11.69 -11.45
N THR A 520 0.47 11.14 -12.61
CA THR A 520 1.68 10.36 -12.84
C THR A 520 2.45 10.94 -14.03
N ALA A 521 3.76 11.01 -13.92
CA ALA A 521 4.65 11.40 -15.00
C ALA A 521 5.99 10.66 -14.87
N GLN A 522 6.83 10.76 -15.90
CA GLN A 522 8.13 10.12 -15.94
C GLN A 522 9.19 11.11 -16.43
N ALA A 523 10.44 10.90 -16.06
CA ALA A 523 11.57 11.68 -16.55
C ALA A 523 12.86 10.86 -16.50
N VAL A 524 13.84 11.21 -17.31
CA VAL A 524 15.20 10.67 -17.23
C VAL A 524 16.01 11.52 -16.24
N LEU A 525 16.51 10.90 -15.18
CA LEU A 525 17.42 11.54 -14.24
C LEU A 525 18.86 11.43 -14.72
N ASN A 526 19.49 12.59 -14.85
CA ASN A 526 20.93 12.70 -15.10
C ASN A 526 21.72 13.02 -13.82
N SER A 527 21.02 13.33 -12.73
CA SER A 527 21.64 13.62 -11.44
C SER A 527 20.71 13.48 -10.25
N PHE A 528 21.31 13.17 -9.11
CA PHE A 528 20.62 12.87 -7.85
C PHE A 528 20.48 14.12 -6.96
N GLY A 529 19.68 14.00 -5.90
CA GLY A 529 19.41 15.07 -4.93
C GLY A 529 17.94 15.47 -4.88
N ASP A 530 17.69 16.70 -4.43
CA ASP A 530 16.34 17.22 -4.17
C ASP A 530 15.60 17.62 -5.44
N HIS A 531 14.35 17.22 -5.51
CA HIS A 531 13.43 17.43 -6.62
C HIS A 531 12.06 17.92 -6.14
N ALA A 532 11.35 18.58 -7.05
CA ALA A 532 9.98 19.04 -6.87
C ALA A 532 9.26 19.02 -8.22
N VAL A 533 7.92 19.02 -8.20
CA VAL A 533 7.12 19.17 -9.42
C VAL A 533 6.56 20.58 -9.48
N GLY A 534 6.79 21.28 -10.58
CA GLY A 534 6.34 22.65 -10.74
C GLY A 534 6.22 23.07 -12.20
N LEU A 535 5.72 24.29 -12.41
CA LEU A 535 5.65 24.87 -13.74
C LEU A 535 7.04 24.91 -14.35
N SER A 536 7.13 24.41 -15.58
CA SER A 536 8.26 24.72 -16.45
C SER A 536 8.43 26.23 -16.55
N ALA A 537 9.67 26.71 -16.42
CA ALA A 537 10.03 28.11 -16.69
C ALA A 537 9.99 28.46 -18.19
N GLU A 538 9.58 27.54 -19.07
CA GLU A 538 9.30 27.88 -20.46
C GLU A 538 8.11 28.84 -20.52
N ASP A 539 8.39 30.07 -20.94
CA ASP A 539 7.37 31.04 -21.27
C ASP A 539 6.48 30.46 -22.36
N TYR A 540 5.17 30.52 -22.15
CA TYR A 540 4.24 30.31 -23.25
C TYR A 540 4.51 31.37 -24.30
N LEU A 541 4.91 30.91 -25.49
CA LEU A 541 4.89 31.76 -26.64
C LEU A 541 3.46 31.81 -27.16
N TYR A 542 2.97 33.03 -27.39
CA TYR A 542 1.68 33.23 -28.02
C TYR A 542 1.93 33.61 -29.47
N LEU A 543 1.38 32.81 -30.39
CA LEU A 543 1.30 33.17 -31.80
C LEU A 543 -0.04 33.86 -32.05
N LEU A 544 0.04 35.09 -32.56
CA LEU A 544 -1.07 35.80 -33.14
C LEU A 544 -1.02 35.59 -34.65
N ALA A 545 -1.99 34.84 -35.19
CA ALA A 545 -2.07 34.57 -36.61
C ALA A 545 -3.51 34.75 -37.12
N LYS A 546 -3.63 35.22 -38.35
CA LYS A 546 -4.91 35.41 -39.04
C LYS A 546 -4.85 34.83 -40.44
N VAL A 547 -5.96 34.24 -40.89
CA VAL A 547 -6.15 33.76 -42.26
C VAL A 547 -7.63 33.83 -42.64
N LEU A 548 -7.92 34.21 -43.89
CA LEU A 548 -9.24 34.09 -44.49
C LEU A 548 -9.26 32.93 -45.50
N MET A 549 -10.45 32.39 -45.78
CA MET A 549 -10.62 31.27 -46.71
C MET A 549 -11.72 31.55 -47.74
N GLU A 550 -11.45 31.31 -49.02
CA GLU A 550 -12.35 31.65 -50.14
C GLU A 550 -13.72 30.94 -50.07
N GLY A 551 -13.76 29.74 -49.48
CA GLY A 551 -14.97 28.94 -49.31
C GLY A 551 -16.00 29.57 -48.37
N PRO A 552 -15.69 29.67 -47.08
CA PRO A 552 -16.62 30.19 -46.07
C PRO A 552 -16.75 31.71 -46.07
N PHE A 553 -15.93 32.48 -46.80
CA PHE A 553 -16.00 33.94 -46.78
C PHE A 553 -17.35 34.49 -47.30
N ARG A 554 -17.92 35.45 -46.57
CA ARG A 554 -19.23 36.11 -46.83
C ARG A 554 -19.10 37.63 -46.95
N GLY A 555 -17.97 38.14 -47.41
CA GLY A 555 -17.74 39.56 -47.71
C GLY A 555 -17.08 40.34 -46.58
N THR A 556 -17.41 40.07 -45.32
CA THR A 556 -16.76 40.68 -44.14
C THR A 556 -16.21 39.65 -43.15
N GLU A 557 -16.93 38.54 -42.98
CA GLU A 557 -16.56 37.43 -42.09
C GLU A 557 -16.74 36.09 -42.84
N MET A 558 -16.25 35.01 -42.24
CA MET A 558 -16.48 33.64 -42.68
C MET A 558 -17.72 33.04 -42.01
N GLY A 559 -18.38 32.12 -42.68
CA GLY A 559 -19.56 31.43 -42.17
C GLY A 559 -19.25 30.39 -41.09
N THR A 560 -20.14 30.28 -40.09
CA THR A 560 -20.06 29.35 -38.94
C THR A 560 -21.09 28.21 -39.03
N GLU A 561 -21.67 27.98 -40.21
CA GLU A 561 -22.83 27.10 -40.42
C GLU A 561 -22.54 25.65 -39.99
N LEU A 562 -21.30 25.16 -40.14
CA LEU A 562 -20.90 23.83 -39.68
C LEU A 562 -21.00 23.69 -38.15
N VAL A 563 -20.58 24.73 -37.40
CA VAL A 563 -20.68 24.72 -35.93
C VAL A 563 -22.14 24.89 -35.49
N GLU A 564 -22.90 25.78 -36.13
CA GLU A 564 -24.33 25.99 -35.85
C GLU A 564 -25.16 24.72 -36.06
N LYS A 565 -24.80 23.91 -37.05
CA LYS A 565 -25.42 22.61 -37.33
C LYS A 565 -24.85 21.46 -36.50
N GLY A 566 -23.84 21.71 -35.66
CA GLY A 566 -23.17 20.69 -34.84
C GLY A 566 -22.39 19.65 -35.65
N LEU A 567 -21.89 20.02 -36.83
CA LEU A 567 -21.20 19.13 -37.77
C LEU A 567 -19.69 19.08 -37.55
N VAL A 568 -19.08 20.18 -37.08
CA VAL A 568 -17.65 20.16 -36.72
C VAL A 568 -17.45 19.14 -35.58
N PRO A 569 -16.48 18.22 -35.69
CA PRO A 569 -16.18 17.29 -34.61
C PRO A 569 -15.63 18.00 -33.35
N LYS A 570 -15.99 17.51 -32.16
CA LYS A 570 -15.46 18.01 -30.87
C LYS A 570 -13.97 17.71 -30.63
N SER A 571 -13.39 16.86 -31.47
CA SER A 571 -11.97 16.52 -31.51
C SER A 571 -11.54 16.48 -32.98
N PRO A 572 -10.34 16.95 -33.35
CA PRO A 572 -9.86 16.91 -34.73
C PRO A 572 -10.01 15.50 -35.32
N PRO A 573 -10.71 15.33 -36.47
CA PRO A 573 -10.95 14.02 -37.05
C PRO A 573 -9.66 13.39 -37.57
N ASP A 574 -9.62 12.06 -37.66
CA ASP A 574 -8.46 11.31 -38.17
C ASP A 574 -8.39 11.37 -39.70
N MET A 575 -8.03 12.55 -40.20
CA MET A 575 -7.94 12.87 -41.63
C MET A 575 -6.97 14.04 -41.83
N TYR A 576 -6.52 14.23 -43.07
CA TYR A 576 -5.68 15.37 -43.42
C TYR A 576 -6.42 16.71 -43.18
N PRO A 577 -5.73 17.76 -42.65
CA PRO A 577 -4.34 17.79 -42.22
C PRO A 577 -4.13 17.42 -40.74
N TYR A 578 -5.19 17.12 -39.98
CA TYR A 578 -5.14 16.98 -38.52
C TYR A 578 -4.26 15.83 -38.06
N ASN A 579 -4.17 14.76 -38.85
CA ASN A 579 -3.27 13.63 -38.61
C ASN A 579 -1.78 13.92 -38.83
N LEU A 580 -1.41 15.12 -39.29
CA LEU A 580 -0.03 15.60 -39.25
C LEU A 580 0.40 15.99 -37.82
N ASP A 581 -0.55 16.39 -36.98
CA ASP A 581 -0.31 16.74 -35.58
C ASP A 581 -0.35 15.47 -34.71
N PRO A 582 0.81 15.00 -34.20
CA PRO A 582 0.85 13.80 -33.34
C PRO A 582 0.08 14.00 -32.03
N ASN A 583 -0.17 15.25 -31.65
CA ASN A 583 -0.80 15.64 -30.41
C ASN A 583 -2.25 16.09 -30.62
N LYS A 584 -2.86 15.82 -31.79
CA LYS A 584 -4.24 16.20 -32.12
C LYS A 584 -5.28 15.77 -31.07
N ASP A 585 -5.03 14.65 -30.39
CA ASP A 585 -5.93 14.09 -29.38
C ASP A 585 -5.92 14.89 -28.06
N LEU A 586 -4.98 15.83 -27.87
CA LEU A 586 -5.00 16.81 -26.77
C LEU A 586 -6.04 17.93 -27.01
N HIS A 587 -6.55 18.06 -28.24
CA HIS A 587 -7.41 19.15 -28.67
C HIS A 587 -8.89 18.76 -28.66
N VAL A 588 -9.39 18.31 -27.50
CA VAL A 588 -10.81 17.98 -27.29
C VAL A 588 -11.52 19.12 -26.57
N VAL A 589 -12.76 19.39 -26.99
CA VAL A 589 -13.67 20.35 -26.36
C VAL A 589 -15.02 19.72 -25.99
N ASP A 590 -15.59 20.14 -24.86
CA ASP A 590 -16.93 19.68 -24.45
C ASP A 590 -18.04 20.32 -25.30
N GLN A 591 -17.81 21.56 -25.73
CA GLN A 591 -18.70 22.35 -26.58
C GLN A 591 -17.87 23.16 -27.58
N LEU A 592 -18.34 23.25 -28.82
CA LEU A 592 -17.70 24.07 -29.85
C LEU A 592 -18.03 25.56 -29.63
N PRO A 593 -17.03 26.45 -29.63
CA PRO A 593 -17.27 27.88 -29.54
C PRO A 593 -18.06 28.39 -30.77
N PRO A 594 -19.06 29.27 -30.59
CA PRO A 594 -19.99 29.64 -31.66
C PRO A 594 -19.38 30.46 -32.81
N ASP A 595 -18.25 31.13 -32.57
CA ASP A 595 -17.55 31.94 -33.59
C ASP A 595 -16.55 31.12 -34.43
N VAL A 596 -16.44 29.81 -34.20
CA VAL A 596 -15.51 28.93 -34.92
C VAL A 596 -16.10 28.54 -36.27
N VAL A 597 -15.25 28.60 -37.29
CA VAL A 597 -15.53 28.11 -38.65
C VAL A 597 -15.18 26.63 -38.73
N ASP A 598 -13.93 26.27 -38.37
CA ASP A 598 -13.41 24.91 -38.46
C ASP A 598 -12.07 24.71 -37.73
N TRP A 599 -11.60 23.48 -37.68
CA TRP A 599 -10.23 23.12 -37.29
C TRP A 599 -9.21 23.47 -38.40
N ILE A 600 -8.03 23.94 -37.98
CA ILE A 600 -6.91 24.28 -38.86
C ILE A 600 -5.59 23.79 -38.26
N VAL A 601 -4.58 23.49 -39.07
CA VAL A 601 -3.25 23.05 -38.57
C VAL A 601 -2.19 24.08 -38.92
N LEU A 602 -1.48 24.55 -37.90
CA LEU A 602 -0.25 25.30 -38.05
C LEU A 602 0.91 24.33 -38.18
N GLU A 603 1.75 24.51 -39.18
CA GLU A 603 3.00 23.78 -39.39
C GLU A 603 4.17 24.75 -39.29
N PHE A 604 5.13 24.45 -38.42
CA PHE A 604 6.37 25.21 -38.22
C PHE A 604 7.52 24.43 -38.86
N ARG A 605 8.23 25.07 -39.79
CA ARG A 605 9.32 24.45 -40.56
C ARG A 605 10.60 25.22 -40.29
N ASP A 606 11.64 24.55 -39.82
CA ASP A 606 12.95 25.17 -39.59
C ASP A 606 13.64 25.55 -40.93
N LYS A 607 13.19 24.94 -42.02
CA LYS A 607 13.57 25.22 -43.40
C LYS A 607 12.33 25.17 -44.29
N ALA A 608 12.20 26.13 -45.20
CA ALA A 608 11.03 26.24 -46.08
C ALA A 608 10.64 24.93 -46.80
N PHE A 609 11.62 24.22 -47.40
CA PHE A 609 11.35 23.10 -48.32
C PHE A 609 11.91 21.74 -47.86
N GLU A 610 12.51 21.63 -46.68
CA GLU A 610 13.02 20.34 -46.18
C GLU A 610 12.01 19.68 -45.21
N PRO A 611 11.71 18.37 -45.37
CA PRO A 611 10.64 17.72 -44.60
C PRO A 611 11.06 17.20 -43.20
N ASN A 612 12.33 17.32 -42.83
CA ASN A 612 12.93 16.55 -41.74
C ASN A 612 12.67 17.10 -40.33
N ASN A 613 12.37 18.39 -40.20
CA ASN A 613 12.17 19.02 -38.91
C ASN A 613 10.96 19.95 -38.95
N ARG A 614 9.82 19.39 -38.55
CA ARG A 614 8.52 20.03 -38.63
C ARG A 614 7.76 19.85 -37.34
N HIS A 615 7.11 20.93 -36.94
CA HIS A 615 6.25 20.94 -35.78
C HIS A 615 4.84 21.33 -36.17
N PHE A 616 3.83 20.82 -35.46
CA PHE A 616 2.42 20.93 -35.82
C PHE A 616 1.60 21.33 -34.62
N ARG A 617 0.57 22.15 -34.85
CA ARG A 617 -0.38 22.57 -33.82
C ARG A 617 -1.77 22.72 -34.43
N THR A 618 -2.70 21.87 -34.00
CA THR A 618 -4.10 21.97 -34.43
C THR A 618 -4.86 23.01 -33.60
N CYS A 619 -5.46 23.99 -34.27
CA CYS A 619 -6.12 25.16 -33.68
C CYS A 619 -7.54 25.33 -34.23
N PHE A 620 -8.28 26.31 -33.70
CA PHE A 620 -9.52 26.76 -34.32
C PHE A 620 -9.29 27.97 -35.21
N LEU A 621 -10.03 28.01 -36.32
CA LEU A 621 -10.20 29.21 -37.13
C LEU A 621 -11.53 29.87 -36.77
N ARG A 622 -11.51 31.17 -36.46
CA ARG A 622 -12.72 31.97 -36.18
C ARG A 622 -13.25 32.67 -37.43
N LYS A 623 -14.51 33.10 -37.38
CA LYS A 623 -15.18 33.83 -38.46
C LYS A 623 -14.51 35.14 -38.87
N ASP A 624 -13.78 35.79 -37.95
CA ASP A 624 -13.01 37.01 -38.21
C ASP A 624 -11.61 36.73 -38.82
N GLY A 625 -11.30 35.45 -39.05
CA GLY A 625 -10.03 34.96 -39.58
C GLY A 625 -8.97 34.70 -38.52
N LYS A 626 -9.19 35.02 -37.25
CA LYS A 626 -8.18 34.75 -36.22
C LYS A 626 -8.03 33.25 -35.99
N ILE A 627 -6.78 32.83 -35.85
CA ILE A 627 -6.43 31.48 -35.40
C ILE A 627 -6.26 31.55 -33.89
N VAL A 628 -6.98 30.70 -33.18
CA VAL A 628 -7.10 30.73 -31.72
C VAL A 628 -6.92 29.34 -31.12
N ASP A 629 -6.61 29.30 -29.84
CA ASP A 629 -6.58 28.04 -29.08
C ASP A 629 -8.00 27.43 -28.95
N LYS A 630 -8.09 26.23 -28.38
CA LYS A 630 -9.32 25.45 -28.31
C LYS A 630 -10.45 26.09 -27.48
N ASP A 631 -10.17 27.16 -26.75
CA ASP A 631 -11.19 27.95 -26.06
C ASP A 631 -11.99 28.87 -27.01
N GLY A 632 -11.56 28.99 -28.26
CA GLY A 632 -12.20 29.80 -29.30
C GLY A 632 -11.94 31.30 -29.19
N SER A 633 -11.03 31.75 -28.32
CA SER A 633 -10.79 33.19 -28.12
C SER A 633 -9.34 33.57 -27.82
N SER A 634 -8.59 32.73 -27.11
CA SER A 634 -7.21 33.02 -26.74
C SER A 634 -6.26 32.89 -27.94
N PRO A 635 -5.18 33.69 -28.00
CA PRO A 635 -4.09 33.48 -28.95
C PRO A 635 -3.55 32.05 -28.89
N VAL A 636 -2.99 31.57 -30.01
CA VAL A 636 -2.46 30.21 -30.06
C VAL A 636 -1.27 30.10 -29.13
N ARG A 637 -1.42 29.26 -28.12
CA ARG A 637 -0.36 28.95 -27.17
C ARG A 637 0.55 27.87 -27.74
N LEU A 638 1.84 28.19 -27.80
CA LEU A 638 2.91 27.27 -28.21
C LEU A 638 3.69 26.82 -26.98
N SER A 639 3.96 25.52 -26.94
CA SER A 639 4.74 24.84 -25.92
C SER A 639 5.33 23.59 -26.55
N ARG A 640 6.49 23.11 -26.08
CA ARG A 640 7.07 21.84 -26.57
C ARG A 640 6.04 20.72 -26.68
N LEU A 641 5.11 20.65 -25.75
CA LEU A 641 4.05 19.63 -25.73
C LEU A 641 2.92 19.88 -26.73
N SER A 642 2.50 21.12 -26.93
CA SER A 642 1.41 21.43 -27.88
C SER A 642 1.87 21.43 -29.32
N THR A 643 3.17 21.55 -29.57
CA THR A 643 3.78 21.67 -30.89
C THR A 643 4.83 20.59 -31.13
N ASN A 644 4.56 19.33 -30.76
CA ASN A 644 5.45 18.16 -30.97
C ASN A 644 6.97 18.47 -30.94
N ASN A 645 7.42 19.07 -29.83
CA ASN A 645 8.78 19.48 -29.51
C ASN A 645 9.36 20.70 -30.27
N LEU A 646 8.52 21.66 -30.69
CA LEU A 646 9.01 22.98 -31.13
C LEU A 646 9.90 23.61 -30.04
N ASP A 647 11.02 24.18 -30.45
CA ASP A 647 11.88 24.95 -29.55
C ASP A 647 11.22 26.30 -29.22
N THR A 648 10.77 26.44 -27.98
CA THR A 648 10.14 27.67 -27.45
C THR A 648 11.15 28.63 -26.82
N THR A 649 12.44 28.32 -26.84
CA THR A 649 13.50 29.18 -26.32
C THR A 649 13.97 30.24 -27.33
N GLY A 650 13.61 30.08 -28.61
CA GLY A 650 13.89 31.05 -29.67
C GLY A 650 14.42 30.42 -30.95
N GLY A 651 13.65 30.49 -32.04
CA GLY A 651 14.06 30.00 -33.36
C GLY A 651 13.37 30.73 -34.50
N TYR A 652 13.87 30.59 -35.74
CA TYR A 652 13.23 31.14 -36.93
C TYR A 652 12.53 30.02 -37.71
N TYR A 653 11.24 30.18 -37.98
CA TYR A 653 10.41 29.17 -38.63
C TYR A 653 9.61 29.76 -39.79
N TRP A 654 9.52 29.03 -40.89
CA TRP A 654 8.46 29.26 -41.86
C TRP A 654 7.18 28.63 -41.32
N ILE A 655 6.10 29.41 -41.30
CA ILE A 655 4.81 28.95 -40.78
C ILE A 655 3.89 28.69 -41.96
N ALA A 656 3.38 27.46 -42.06
CA ALA A 656 2.39 27.05 -43.01
C ALA A 656 1.03 26.82 -42.33
N ILE A 657 -0.04 27.19 -43.02
CA ILE A 657 -1.42 27.00 -42.58
C ILE A 657 -2.07 25.97 -43.48
N ARG A 658 -2.51 24.87 -42.88
CA ARG A 658 -3.15 23.74 -43.58
C ARG A 658 -4.61 23.61 -43.19
N HIS A 659 -5.45 23.32 -44.17
CA HIS A 659 -6.87 23.01 -44.00
C HIS A 659 -7.26 21.80 -44.84
N ARG A 660 -8.35 21.12 -44.48
CA ARG A 660 -8.79 19.87 -45.12
C ARG A 660 -9.26 20.00 -46.56
N SER A 661 -9.65 21.20 -46.99
CA SER A 661 -10.28 21.43 -48.30
C SER A 661 -9.78 22.68 -49.05
N HIS A 662 -8.73 23.33 -48.53
CA HIS A 662 -8.10 24.52 -49.09
C HIS A 662 -6.59 24.34 -49.23
N LEU A 663 -6.00 24.94 -50.26
CA LEU A 663 -4.55 24.89 -50.49
C LEU A 663 -3.78 25.49 -49.31
N THR A 664 -2.70 24.80 -48.90
CA THR A 664 -1.79 25.32 -47.87
C THR A 664 -1.19 26.65 -48.31
N ILE A 665 -1.07 27.58 -47.38
CA ILE A 665 -0.35 28.84 -47.57
C ILE A 665 0.80 28.91 -46.57
N MET A 666 1.88 29.62 -46.91
CA MET A 666 3.08 29.70 -46.06
C MET A 666 3.62 31.12 -46.00
N SER A 667 4.26 31.47 -44.90
CA SER A 667 4.98 32.73 -44.75
C SER A 667 6.07 32.86 -45.82
N LYS A 668 6.24 34.06 -46.36
CA LYS A 668 7.30 34.37 -47.34
C LYS A 668 8.70 34.26 -46.73
N ASP A 669 8.84 34.85 -45.54
CA ASP A 669 10.07 34.88 -44.77
C ASP A 669 9.91 34.03 -43.50
N SER A 670 11.03 33.64 -42.89
CA SER A 670 11.00 32.96 -41.59
C SER A 670 10.65 33.94 -40.48
N LEU A 671 9.88 33.47 -39.51
CA LEU A 671 9.35 34.22 -38.39
C LEU A 671 10.05 33.78 -37.12
N TYR A 672 10.49 34.73 -36.30
CA TYR A 672 11.07 34.43 -35.01
C TYR A 672 9.97 33.99 -34.04
N ILE A 673 10.11 32.78 -33.49
CA ILE A 673 9.27 32.19 -32.46
C ILE A 673 10.14 32.06 -31.21
N GLY A 674 9.94 32.98 -30.27
CA GLY A 674 10.69 33.08 -29.03
C GLY A 674 10.09 34.16 -28.12
N PRO A 675 10.56 34.28 -26.86
CA PRO A 675 10.06 35.29 -25.93
C PRO A 675 10.27 36.69 -26.51
N ALA A 676 9.19 37.46 -26.68
CA ALA A 676 9.23 38.80 -27.25
C ALA A 676 8.23 39.73 -26.52
N ASP A 677 8.64 40.97 -26.26
CA ASP A 677 7.85 41.95 -25.50
C ASP A 677 6.55 42.39 -26.21
N ASN A 678 6.43 42.16 -27.52
CA ASN A 678 5.23 42.44 -28.32
C ASN A 678 5.05 41.38 -29.41
N ALA A 679 4.09 40.46 -29.24
CA ALA A 679 3.67 39.57 -30.31
C ALA A 679 2.98 40.38 -31.42
N ILE A 680 3.51 40.34 -32.64
CA ILE A 680 2.90 40.96 -33.82
C ILE A 680 1.98 39.92 -34.47
N GLU A 681 0.74 40.30 -34.78
CA GLU A 681 -0.17 39.45 -35.55
C GLU A 681 0.37 39.24 -36.98
N TYR A 682 0.56 37.97 -37.36
CA TYR A 682 0.91 37.60 -38.72
C TYR A 682 -0.36 37.30 -39.53
N ASP A 683 -0.73 38.25 -40.40
CA ASP A 683 -1.93 38.14 -41.23
C ASP A 683 -1.61 37.50 -42.58
N PHE A 684 -1.91 36.21 -42.71
CA PHE A 684 -1.79 35.43 -43.93
C PHE A 684 -2.84 35.80 -44.99
N SER A 685 -3.74 36.75 -44.70
CA SER A 685 -4.65 37.35 -45.68
C SER A 685 -3.99 38.52 -46.43
N ASN A 686 -2.78 38.91 -46.02
CA ASN A 686 -1.95 39.91 -46.72
C ASN A 686 -1.01 39.21 -47.71
N PRO A 687 -1.20 39.37 -49.03
CA PRO A 687 -0.41 38.67 -50.04
C PRO A 687 1.08 39.04 -50.01
N LEU A 688 1.47 40.16 -49.42
CA LEU A 688 2.88 40.56 -49.29
C LEU A 688 3.65 39.68 -48.29
N LEU A 689 2.93 39.01 -47.40
CA LEU A 689 3.48 38.15 -46.34
C LEU A 689 3.50 36.66 -46.75
N LEU A 690 3.02 36.33 -47.94
CA LEU A 690 2.87 34.95 -48.38
C LEU A 690 3.96 34.55 -49.38
N MET A 691 4.43 33.31 -49.24
CA MET A 691 5.11 32.61 -50.31
C MET A 691 4.08 32.34 -51.42
N GLY A 692 4.37 32.79 -52.64
CA GLY A 692 3.35 33.06 -53.66
C GLY A 692 2.49 31.87 -54.13
N GLY A 693 1.38 32.17 -54.81
CA GLY A 693 0.63 31.21 -55.65
C GLY A 693 -0.63 30.58 -55.04
N SER A 694 -0.67 30.29 -53.73
CA SER A 694 -1.80 29.55 -53.11
C SER A 694 -2.86 30.39 -52.40
N ALA A 695 -2.72 31.72 -52.38
CA ALA A 695 -3.78 32.62 -51.95
C ALA A 695 -4.34 33.42 -53.12
N ARG A 696 -5.64 33.68 -53.11
CA ARG A 696 -6.34 34.41 -54.18
C ARG A 696 -7.19 35.55 -53.65
N PRO A 697 -7.52 36.56 -54.48
CA PRO A 697 -8.50 37.58 -54.12
C PRO A 697 -9.86 36.95 -53.79
N ILE A 698 -10.40 37.27 -52.62
CA ILE A 698 -11.70 36.77 -52.13
C ILE A 698 -12.72 37.90 -51.90
N GLY A 699 -12.26 39.14 -51.79
CA GLY A 699 -13.11 40.28 -51.46
C GLY A 699 -12.35 41.59 -51.39
N PHE A 700 -13.01 42.59 -50.79
CA PHE A 700 -12.44 43.89 -50.51
C PHE A 700 -12.77 44.28 -49.08
N THR A 701 -11.77 44.79 -48.35
CA THR A 701 -11.98 45.45 -47.05
C THR A 701 -12.91 46.66 -47.20
N GLU A 702 -13.47 47.16 -46.10
CA GLU A 702 -14.22 48.42 -46.06
C GLU A 702 -13.43 49.63 -46.62
N THR A 703 -12.10 49.56 -46.55
CA THR A 703 -11.18 50.58 -47.08
C THR A 703 -10.87 50.43 -48.58
N GLY A 704 -11.48 49.44 -49.26
CA GLY A 704 -11.31 49.17 -50.68
C GLY A 704 -10.03 48.39 -51.04
N ARG A 705 -9.25 47.92 -50.06
CA ARG A 705 -8.11 47.02 -50.30
C ARG A 705 -8.58 45.60 -50.60
N VAL A 706 -7.95 44.93 -51.55
CA VAL A 706 -8.23 43.53 -51.88
C VAL A 706 -7.85 42.63 -50.70
N GLU A 707 -8.76 41.75 -50.31
CA GLU A 707 -8.51 40.70 -49.32
C GLU A 707 -8.17 39.39 -50.03
N TYR A 708 -7.20 38.66 -49.46
CA TYR A 708 -6.78 37.37 -49.96
C TYR A 708 -7.13 36.28 -48.94
N GLY A 709 -7.39 35.07 -49.45
CA GLY A 709 -7.59 33.91 -48.60
C GLY A 709 -7.07 32.64 -49.23
N MET A 710 -7.04 31.57 -48.43
CA MET A 710 -6.70 30.23 -48.87
C MET A 710 -7.62 29.82 -50.02
N THR A 711 -7.03 29.27 -51.07
CA THR A 711 -7.74 28.86 -52.28
C THR A 711 -8.54 27.58 -52.01
N ALA A 712 -9.85 27.63 -52.19
CA ALA A 712 -10.73 26.48 -51.94
C ALA A 712 -10.69 25.48 -53.09
N GLY A 713 -11.01 24.21 -52.82
CA GLY A 713 -11.23 23.22 -53.88
C GLY A 713 -10.21 22.09 -53.93
N ASN A 714 -9.31 22.01 -52.94
CA ASN A 714 -8.31 20.95 -52.86
C ASN A 714 -8.92 19.70 -52.21
N TYR A 715 -8.78 18.53 -52.83
CA TYR A 715 -9.25 17.27 -52.28
C TYR A 715 -8.08 16.31 -51.98
N PRO A 716 -7.56 16.31 -50.74
CA PRO A 716 -6.57 15.35 -50.30
C PRO A 716 -7.10 13.91 -50.32
N ASN A 717 -6.32 12.98 -50.87
CA ASN A 717 -6.71 11.57 -50.87
C ASN A 717 -6.80 11.04 -49.42
N PRO A 718 -7.97 10.58 -48.95
CA PRO A 718 -8.15 10.14 -47.57
C PRO A 718 -7.40 8.84 -47.22
N ALA A 719 -6.87 8.12 -48.21
CA ALA A 719 -6.16 6.85 -48.01
C ALA A 719 -4.64 7.00 -47.76
N LEU A 720 -4.13 8.23 -47.68
CA LEU A 720 -2.69 8.47 -47.50
C LEU A 720 -2.22 8.15 -46.07
N THR A 721 -1.08 7.48 -45.97
CA THR A 721 -0.37 7.26 -44.71
C THR A 721 0.28 8.55 -44.21
N VAL A 722 0.53 8.67 -42.90
CA VAL A 722 1.22 9.84 -42.32
C VAL A 722 2.54 10.15 -43.03
N GLN A 723 3.29 9.12 -43.43
CA GLN A 723 4.53 9.29 -44.18
C GLN A 723 4.30 9.93 -45.56
N GLU A 724 3.24 9.56 -46.27
CA GLU A 724 2.88 10.15 -47.56
C GLU A 724 2.34 11.57 -47.41
N LEU A 725 1.60 11.87 -46.33
CA LEU A 725 1.16 13.23 -46.00
C LEU A 725 2.35 14.16 -45.79
N MET A 726 3.37 13.66 -45.09
CA MET A 726 4.62 14.37 -44.82
C MET A 726 5.42 14.67 -46.10
N LEU A 727 5.21 13.91 -47.18
CA LEU A 727 5.94 14.03 -48.44
C LEU A 727 5.11 14.65 -49.58
N GLY A 728 3.95 15.26 -49.29
CA GLY A 728 3.13 15.91 -50.31
C GLY A 728 2.44 14.92 -51.25
N GLY A 729 1.86 13.85 -50.70
CA GLY A 729 1.14 12.80 -51.42
C GLY A 729 0.00 13.27 -52.35
N ASP A 730 -0.64 12.32 -53.02
CA ASP A 730 -1.61 12.59 -54.08
C ASP A 730 -2.80 13.47 -53.61
N GLY A 731 -3.07 14.57 -54.32
CA GLY A 731 -4.13 15.51 -54.01
C GLY A 731 -3.85 16.42 -52.81
N ILE A 732 -2.66 16.38 -52.20
CA ILE A 732 -2.27 17.36 -51.19
C ILE A 732 -1.67 18.56 -51.87
N ASP A 733 -2.14 19.76 -51.49
CA ASP A 733 -1.51 21.02 -51.89
C ASP A 733 -1.51 21.28 -53.41
N ASP A 734 -2.38 20.59 -54.17
CA ASP A 734 -2.71 20.85 -55.57
C ASP A 734 -4.20 20.64 -55.84
N ILE A 735 -4.80 21.54 -56.63
CA ILE A 735 -6.18 21.38 -57.08
C ILE A 735 -6.15 20.77 -58.47
N LYS A 736 -6.55 19.50 -58.56
CA LYS A 736 -6.53 18.77 -59.83
C LYS A 736 -7.82 18.92 -60.59
N PHE A 737 -7.78 18.59 -61.88
CA PHE A 737 -8.99 18.45 -62.68
C PHE A 737 -9.91 17.36 -62.11
N GLU A 738 -9.42 16.37 -61.38
CA GLU A 738 -10.28 15.33 -60.81
C GLU A 738 -11.03 15.78 -59.54
N ASP A 739 -10.59 16.84 -58.86
CA ASP A 739 -11.11 17.22 -57.53
C ASP A 739 -12.56 17.72 -57.59
N TYR A 740 -12.94 18.46 -58.64
CA TYR A 740 -14.34 18.91 -58.80
C TYR A 740 -15.30 17.74 -59.02
N ASN A 741 -14.83 16.61 -59.59
CA ASN A 741 -15.66 15.42 -59.76
C ASN A 741 -16.03 14.83 -58.39
N LYS A 742 -15.21 15.04 -57.36
CA LYS A 742 -15.51 14.57 -56.00
C LYS A 742 -16.73 15.29 -55.41
N SER A 743 -16.81 16.61 -55.53
CA SER A 743 -18.04 17.33 -55.15
C SER A 743 -19.26 16.92 -55.99
N TRP A 744 -19.06 16.52 -57.25
CA TRP A 744 -20.15 16.02 -58.10
C TRP A 744 -20.62 14.62 -57.71
N GLU A 745 -19.70 13.72 -57.36
CA GLU A 745 -19.99 12.38 -56.84
C GLU A 745 -20.74 12.45 -55.50
N SER A 746 -20.42 13.45 -54.67
CA SER A 746 -21.00 13.71 -53.35
C SER A 746 -22.18 14.70 -53.38
N PHE A 747 -22.76 15.00 -54.56
CA PHE A 747 -23.82 16.00 -54.72
C PHE A 747 -25.08 15.69 -53.88
N ASN A 748 -25.70 16.72 -53.30
CA ASN A 748 -26.85 16.63 -52.39
C ASN A 748 -26.60 15.89 -51.07
N LEU A 749 -25.34 15.58 -50.71
CA LEU A 749 -25.05 15.22 -49.32
C LEU A 749 -25.20 16.47 -48.45
N ILE A 750 -26.12 16.39 -47.49
CA ILE A 750 -26.47 17.48 -46.57
C ILE A 750 -26.19 17.09 -45.12
N ASN A 751 -25.91 18.08 -44.29
CA ASN A 751 -25.64 17.93 -42.86
C ASN A 751 -24.51 16.94 -42.56
N ARG A 752 -23.38 17.09 -43.26
CA ARG A 752 -22.18 16.29 -43.04
C ARG A 752 -20.93 17.17 -43.05
N TYR A 753 -19.90 16.72 -42.33
CA TYR A 753 -18.56 17.29 -42.36
C TYR A 753 -17.72 16.49 -43.37
N LEU A 754 -17.49 17.06 -44.56
CA LEU A 754 -16.92 16.36 -45.72
C LEU A 754 -15.86 17.20 -46.43
N ASN A 755 -14.77 16.60 -46.91
CA ASN A 755 -13.69 17.31 -47.62
C ASN A 755 -14.16 18.04 -48.88
N GLU A 756 -15.18 17.51 -49.53
CA GLU A 756 -15.77 18.04 -50.75
C GLU A 756 -16.64 19.29 -50.51
N ASP A 757 -16.92 19.62 -49.25
CA ASP A 757 -17.61 20.85 -48.83
C ASP A 757 -16.62 22.01 -48.83
N PHE A 758 -16.34 22.51 -50.04
CA PHE A 758 -15.36 23.57 -50.27
C PHE A 758 -15.86 24.94 -49.80
N ASN A 759 -17.17 25.14 -49.69
CA ASN A 759 -17.75 26.40 -49.24
C ASN A 759 -18.10 26.42 -47.73
N MET A 760 -18.06 25.24 -47.09
CA MET A 760 -18.21 25.00 -45.65
C MET A 760 -19.59 25.37 -45.10
N ASP A 761 -20.65 25.13 -45.86
CA ASP A 761 -22.03 25.33 -45.41
C ASP A 761 -22.73 24.02 -44.98
N GLY A 762 -22.04 22.87 -45.08
CA GLY A 762 -22.54 21.54 -44.72
C GLY A 762 -23.45 20.92 -45.77
N ILE A 763 -23.50 21.47 -47.00
CA ILE A 763 -24.34 21.02 -48.11
C ILE A 763 -23.51 21.02 -49.40
N ILE A 764 -23.30 19.84 -50.00
CA ILE A 764 -22.57 19.76 -51.27
C ILE A 764 -23.49 20.16 -52.43
N THR A 765 -23.17 21.28 -53.08
CA THR A 765 -23.94 21.82 -54.21
C THR A 765 -23.06 22.16 -55.41
N THR A 766 -23.66 22.76 -56.45
CA THR A 766 -22.90 23.31 -57.58
C THR A 766 -21.96 24.44 -57.16
N ARG A 767 -22.13 25.02 -55.96
CA ARG A 767 -21.20 26.03 -55.43
C ARG A 767 -19.83 25.43 -55.15
N ASP A 768 -19.77 24.26 -54.52
CA ASP A 768 -18.53 23.55 -54.20
C ASP A 768 -17.82 23.10 -55.48
N TYR A 769 -18.58 22.51 -56.41
CA TYR A 769 -18.10 22.18 -57.75
C TYR A 769 -17.40 23.39 -58.40
N ASN A 770 -18.06 24.56 -58.39
CA ASN A 770 -17.51 25.76 -59.00
C ASN A 770 -16.25 26.27 -58.29
N LYS A 771 -16.10 26.06 -56.97
CA LYS A 771 -14.88 26.44 -56.25
C LYS A 771 -13.68 25.66 -56.76
N SER A 772 -13.76 24.33 -56.76
CA SER A 772 -12.68 23.48 -57.28
C SER A 772 -12.45 23.68 -58.78
N TRP A 773 -13.50 23.72 -59.60
CA TRP A 773 -13.36 23.94 -61.04
C TRP A 773 -12.67 25.27 -61.39
N ASN A 774 -13.03 26.37 -60.71
CA ASN A 774 -12.43 27.67 -60.98
C ASN A 774 -10.98 27.77 -60.52
N ASN A 775 -10.60 26.95 -59.54
CA ASN A 775 -9.25 26.92 -58.97
C ASN A 775 -8.40 25.73 -59.45
N ARG A 776 -8.86 24.97 -60.44
CA ARG A 776 -8.10 23.85 -61.00
C ARG A 776 -6.72 24.29 -61.51
N ASP A 777 -5.78 23.36 -61.47
CA ASP A 777 -4.38 23.50 -61.85
C ASP A 777 -3.58 24.46 -60.94
N GLN A 778 -4.17 24.92 -59.83
CA GLN A 778 -3.45 25.68 -58.79
C GLN A 778 -2.65 24.72 -57.91
N ILE A 779 -1.41 25.12 -57.59
CA ILE A 779 -0.49 24.35 -56.75
C ILE A 779 0.04 25.26 -55.66
N SER A 780 0.07 24.77 -54.43
CA SER A 780 0.73 25.45 -53.32
C SER A 780 2.24 25.45 -53.51
N PRO A 781 2.95 26.54 -53.20
CA PRO A 781 4.39 26.61 -53.34
C PRO A 781 5.13 25.67 -52.38
N ILE A 782 4.43 25.03 -51.44
CA ILE A 782 4.99 24.06 -50.48
C ILE A 782 4.93 22.60 -50.96
N LYS A 783 4.27 22.35 -52.11
CA LYS A 783 4.13 21.01 -52.69
C LYS A 783 5.45 20.45 -53.21
#